data_AF-A0A1G8UFN6-F1
#
_entry.id   AF-A0A1G8UFN6-F1
#
_cell.length_a   1.000
_cell.length_b   1.000
_cell.length_c   1.000
_cell.angle_alpha   90.00
_cell.angle_beta   90.00
_cell.angle_gamma   90.00
#
_symmetry.space_group_name_H-M   'P 1'
#
loop_
_entity.id
_entity.type
_entity.pdbx_description
1 polymer ?
#
loop_
_entity_poly.entity_id
_entity_poly.type
_entity_poly.pdbx_seq_one_letter_code
_entity_poly.pdbx_strand_id
1 'polypeptide(L)'
;MMKRLTPVYLGVISLFVLQLPMAAHASNLPADRYTLKLAHSGKCVSVPGGSTSSNVQLEQASCAGSAVQDFDVSPAGDGFYKLVNVNSGKAMRVQGGSKSDGAAVVQYSWYDYGSQHFLPQKNGSGYILRNRNSGKCVELSGGSQGDGARLVQMQCTGSPEQTFAIDPAIDGERTLAPGRYSARAVHSGLCLDVPFSSTSNGKQLQQWSCNGTAAQQFDFVYAGAGRYEIINVNSGKCVDIYRGYTSNGTDVQQYSCNQGSNQRFLVEGTGDGEFLIKSALSGNKPIDVSGVSMDDGAGIHLWDEHGGDNQKWVLEPVVYEAAVLDGIYNIVATHSGKCLDVPGSSTSTGTQLQQYSCNGTSAQTFEVIHQADGYYKIQNTNSGLSLSVRDFANGDGVAIEQGEGYGSDNQLFRFVPYGSGYVIRPKSSYQCLDVNNSLFSSGYQDLEQYTCNYDDNQVFELQALSTPASYAAAQAANNETVVLLHGFAGWGRNEMFGFKYWGGGWKGKKDLQEYLKSQGHDTVTLAVGPLSSNWDRAVEAYYQLKGGCVNYGATHASTHGHAQYGRCFEALVPDWDASNKIHIIAHSQGGQTARVLLKLLRDGSPEENYEAGSVFEGGRNWVRSITTVSTPHNGTTLTEFFNPLDITEQLVTSIYRAAGLASGENVVYDLKLDQWALTRQAGESWNDYFRRVKDHRLWDESVDTSLYDLSAEGAPYIYGGSITYPDVYYFSYSNQSTFKGLFTNRHYPIASTFLPFMPQSLFMGQYKNSNLGVDASWFANDSVVNTTSMVAPTGAPTQDYGGFPIPGVWQHMGKKSGWDHVDVTGMFTLKDINPMYLNHVEILKSLN
;
A
#
# COMPACT_ATOMS: atom_id res chain seq x y z
N MET A 1 -3.23 35.25 -30.92
CA MET A 1 -3.60 34.76 -32.27
C MET A 1 -2.58 33.73 -32.75
N MET A 2 -2.81 32.45 -32.48
CA MET A 2 -2.08 31.35 -33.13
C MET A 2 -3.11 30.37 -33.69
N LYS A 3 -3.06 30.15 -35.00
CA LYS A 3 -3.94 29.24 -35.73
C LYS A 3 -3.72 27.81 -35.24
N ARG A 4 -4.75 27.19 -34.66
CA ARG A 4 -4.78 25.75 -34.35
C ARG A 4 -4.83 24.95 -35.66
N LEU A 5 -3.88 24.06 -35.84
CA LEU A 5 -3.84 23.08 -36.94
C LEU A 5 -4.83 21.95 -36.63
N THR A 6 -5.73 21.67 -37.56
CA THR A 6 -6.62 20.50 -37.55
C THR A 6 -5.83 19.21 -37.83
N PRO A 7 -5.95 18.14 -37.02
CA PRO A 7 -5.37 16.85 -37.38
C PRO A 7 -6.30 16.03 -38.27
N VAL A 8 -5.71 15.50 -39.33
CA VAL A 8 -6.30 14.54 -40.28
C VAL A 8 -6.37 13.16 -39.63
N TYR A 9 -7.54 12.53 -39.65
CA TYR A 9 -7.73 11.12 -39.27
C TYR A 9 -7.05 10.19 -40.30
N LEU A 10 -6.11 9.37 -39.84
CA LEU A 10 -5.67 8.17 -40.56
C LEU A 10 -6.01 6.96 -39.69
N GLY A 11 -7.09 6.28 -40.08
CA GLY A 11 -7.54 5.05 -39.45
C GLY A 11 -6.71 3.87 -39.93
N VAL A 12 -6.24 3.06 -38.99
CA VAL A 12 -6.10 1.59 -39.12
C VAL A 12 -6.17 1.01 -37.70
N ILE A 13 -7.29 0.41 -37.31
CA ILE A 13 -7.32 -0.54 -36.18
C ILE A 13 -8.00 -1.80 -36.71
N SER A 14 -7.19 -2.83 -36.97
CA SER A 14 -7.67 -4.18 -37.22
C SER A 14 -8.16 -4.78 -35.89
N LEU A 15 -9.39 -5.28 -35.91
CA LEU A 15 -9.99 -6.06 -34.83
C LEU A 15 -9.19 -7.35 -34.58
N PHE A 16 -8.75 -7.56 -33.34
CA PHE A 16 -8.62 -8.90 -32.77
C PHE A 16 -9.58 -9.01 -31.58
N VAL A 17 -10.65 -9.77 -31.78
CA VAL A 17 -11.57 -10.17 -30.72
C VAL A 17 -10.90 -11.32 -29.97
N LEU A 18 -10.35 -11.06 -28.78
CA LEU A 18 -10.03 -12.11 -27.82
C LEU A 18 -11.14 -12.14 -26.76
N GLN A 19 -11.93 -13.21 -26.78
CA GLN A 19 -12.74 -13.62 -25.63
C GLN A 19 -11.78 -13.98 -24.49
N LEU A 20 -11.77 -13.19 -23.41
CA LEU A 20 -11.02 -13.49 -22.20
C LEU A 20 -11.93 -14.17 -21.17
N PRO A 21 -11.56 -15.35 -20.63
CA PRO A 21 -12.21 -15.93 -19.46
C PRO A 21 -11.72 -15.23 -18.18
N MET A 22 -12.60 -15.19 -17.16
CA MET A 22 -12.37 -14.58 -15.84
C MET A 22 -11.05 -15.06 -15.19
N ALA A 23 -10.11 -14.13 -14.98
CA ALA A 23 -8.91 -14.37 -14.18
C ALA A 23 -9.20 -14.04 -12.71
N ALA A 24 -8.88 -14.98 -11.82
CA ALA A 24 -8.99 -14.84 -10.38
C ALA A 24 -7.68 -14.28 -9.80
N HIS A 25 -7.77 -13.53 -8.69
CA HIS A 25 -6.66 -12.82 -8.04
C HIS A 25 -5.45 -13.73 -7.75
N ALA A 26 -4.31 -13.45 -8.39
CA ALA A 26 -3.00 -14.02 -8.07
C ALA A 26 -2.35 -13.22 -6.92
N SER A 27 -1.79 -13.89 -5.93
CA SER A 27 -0.84 -13.28 -4.98
C SER A 27 0.57 -13.27 -5.56
N ASN A 28 1.33 -12.16 -5.41
CA ASN A 28 2.73 -12.08 -5.82
C ASN A 28 3.64 -12.81 -4.81
N LEU A 29 3.85 -14.12 -5.00
CA LEU A 29 4.95 -14.83 -4.34
C LEU A 29 6.29 -14.45 -5.01
N PRO A 30 7.33 -14.07 -4.26
CA PRO A 30 8.68 -13.94 -4.79
C PRO A 30 9.18 -15.24 -5.43
N ALA A 31 10.13 -15.13 -6.36
CA ALA A 31 10.85 -16.31 -6.82
C ALA A 31 11.84 -16.73 -5.73
N ASP A 32 11.60 -17.87 -5.07
CA ASP A 32 12.45 -18.40 -4.00
C ASP A 32 12.15 -19.90 -3.80
N ARG A 33 12.84 -20.53 -2.86
CA ARG A 33 12.57 -21.89 -2.41
C ARG A 33 11.61 -21.90 -1.24
N TYR A 34 10.61 -22.77 -1.32
CA TYR A 34 9.55 -22.88 -0.34
C TYR A 34 9.29 -24.33 0.06
N THR A 35 8.84 -24.51 1.29
CA THR A 35 8.18 -25.72 1.76
C THR A 35 6.67 -25.47 1.77
N LEU A 36 5.89 -26.40 1.21
CA LEU A 36 4.44 -26.30 1.16
C LEU A 36 3.83 -27.13 2.29
N LYS A 37 3.22 -26.48 3.29
CA LYS A 37 2.55 -27.15 4.42
C LYS A 37 1.04 -27.07 4.30
N LEU A 38 0.34 -28.18 4.52
CA LEU A 38 -1.12 -28.21 4.48
C LEU A 38 -1.74 -27.68 5.77
N ALA A 39 -2.71 -26.79 5.65
CA ALA A 39 -3.29 -26.08 6.78
C ALA A 39 -4.03 -27.01 7.76
N HIS A 40 -4.65 -28.10 7.27
CA HIS A 40 -5.42 -29.02 8.13
C HIS A 40 -4.57 -30.05 8.89
N SER A 41 -3.36 -30.35 8.42
CA SER A 41 -2.48 -31.37 9.01
C SER A 41 -1.15 -30.84 9.53
N GLY A 42 -0.74 -29.63 9.12
CA GLY A 42 0.58 -29.07 9.37
C GLY A 42 1.73 -29.78 8.64
N LYS A 43 1.43 -30.75 7.77
CA LYS A 43 2.41 -31.61 7.10
C LYS A 43 2.85 -31.08 5.75
N CYS A 44 4.02 -31.50 5.31
CA CYS A 44 4.69 -30.99 4.13
C CYS A 44 4.33 -31.80 2.88
N VAL A 45 4.15 -31.12 1.75
CA VAL A 45 4.11 -31.76 0.43
C VAL A 45 5.47 -32.38 0.17
N SER A 46 5.49 -33.64 -0.22
CA SER A 46 6.70 -34.44 -0.38
C SER A 46 6.67 -35.28 -1.64
N VAL A 47 7.86 -35.53 -2.17
CA VAL A 47 8.10 -36.56 -3.18
C VAL A 47 8.31 -37.92 -2.48
N PRO A 48 7.42 -38.90 -2.70
CA PRO A 48 7.47 -40.20 -2.04
C PRO A 48 8.82 -40.90 -2.22
N GLY A 49 9.43 -41.29 -1.10
CA GLY A 49 10.74 -41.97 -1.08
C GLY A 49 11.88 -41.21 -1.77
N GLY A 50 11.75 -39.89 -1.96
CA GLY A 50 12.75 -39.07 -2.65
C GLY A 50 12.95 -39.42 -4.13
N SER A 51 11.98 -40.09 -4.75
CA SER A 51 12.10 -40.54 -6.14
C SER A 51 12.38 -39.38 -7.10
N THR A 52 13.29 -39.58 -8.05
CA THR A 52 13.54 -38.60 -9.12
C THR A 52 12.82 -38.99 -10.42
N SER A 53 11.91 -39.96 -10.41
CA SER A 53 11.18 -40.39 -11.62
C SER A 53 10.02 -39.45 -11.97
N SER A 54 9.74 -39.30 -13.25
CA SER A 54 8.52 -38.60 -13.72
C SER A 54 7.25 -39.40 -13.40
N ASN A 55 6.12 -38.72 -13.28
CA ASN A 55 4.79 -39.27 -12.95
C ASN A 55 4.67 -39.90 -11.55
N VAL A 56 5.58 -39.59 -10.63
CA VAL A 56 5.41 -39.91 -9.22
C VAL A 56 4.41 -38.94 -8.61
N GLN A 57 3.32 -39.45 -8.04
CA GLN A 57 2.29 -38.65 -7.38
C GLN A 57 2.80 -38.10 -6.05
N LEU A 58 2.67 -36.80 -5.86
CA LEU A 58 3.07 -36.13 -4.63
C LEU A 58 2.17 -36.56 -3.46
N GLU A 59 2.72 -36.56 -2.26
CA GLU A 59 2.02 -36.93 -1.04
C GLU A 59 2.24 -35.90 0.07
N GLN A 60 1.51 -36.00 1.17
CA GLN A 60 1.91 -35.35 2.43
C GLN A 60 2.80 -36.30 3.25
N ALA A 61 3.75 -35.72 3.97
CA ALA A 61 4.53 -36.42 4.99
C ALA A 61 4.90 -35.47 6.13
N SER A 62 5.26 -36.03 7.29
CA SER A 62 5.82 -35.28 8.40
C SER A 62 6.98 -34.40 7.93
N CYS A 63 6.97 -33.11 8.29
CA CYS A 63 7.97 -32.15 7.85
C CYS A 63 9.35 -32.50 8.44
N ALA A 64 10.36 -32.64 7.58
CA ALA A 64 11.70 -33.08 7.93
C ALA A 64 12.80 -32.11 7.45
N GLY A 65 12.44 -30.97 6.82
CA GLY A 65 13.38 -29.94 6.38
C GLY A 65 14.39 -30.47 5.36
N SER A 66 13.91 -31.09 4.28
CA SER A 66 14.77 -31.78 3.31
C SER A 66 14.38 -31.42 1.87
N ALA A 67 15.34 -31.54 0.94
CA ALA A 67 15.13 -31.23 -0.49
C ALA A 67 14.01 -32.03 -1.17
N VAL A 68 13.55 -33.14 -0.57
CA VAL A 68 12.39 -33.92 -1.06
C VAL A 68 11.04 -33.27 -0.72
N GLN A 69 11.03 -32.27 0.16
CA GLN A 69 9.86 -31.48 0.59
C GLN A 69 9.92 -30.02 0.14
N ASP A 70 11.05 -29.58 -0.42
CA ASP A 70 11.24 -28.21 -0.88
C ASP A 70 10.99 -28.05 -2.37
N PHE A 71 10.53 -26.87 -2.74
CA PHE A 71 10.19 -26.50 -4.12
C PHE A 71 10.77 -25.12 -4.46
N ASP A 72 11.56 -25.04 -5.53
CA ASP A 72 11.92 -23.77 -6.16
C ASP A 72 10.68 -23.24 -6.91
N VAL A 73 10.13 -22.13 -6.42
CA VAL A 73 8.92 -21.49 -6.94
C VAL A 73 9.31 -20.24 -7.70
N SER A 74 8.86 -20.10 -8.95
CA SER A 74 9.18 -18.95 -9.79
C SER A 74 8.00 -18.54 -10.68
N PRO A 75 7.85 -17.24 -11.01
CA PRO A 75 6.83 -16.77 -11.93
C PRO A 75 6.94 -17.44 -13.31
N ALA A 76 5.80 -17.83 -13.88
CA ALA A 76 5.65 -18.41 -15.22
C ALA A 76 4.79 -17.53 -16.16
N GLY A 77 4.51 -16.28 -15.76
CA GLY A 77 3.67 -15.32 -16.51
C GLY A 77 2.18 -15.35 -16.13
N ASP A 78 1.45 -14.26 -16.40
CA ASP A 78 0.00 -14.13 -16.18
C ASP A 78 -0.48 -14.47 -14.75
N GLY A 79 0.38 -14.28 -13.73
CA GLY A 79 0.11 -14.62 -12.33
C GLY A 79 0.30 -16.10 -11.96
N PHE A 80 0.68 -16.96 -12.91
CA PHE A 80 0.96 -18.37 -12.66
C PHE A 80 2.42 -18.60 -12.25
N TYR A 81 2.63 -19.69 -11.53
CA TYR A 81 3.90 -20.12 -10.98
C TYR A 81 4.27 -21.52 -11.43
N LYS A 82 5.58 -21.71 -11.54
CA LYS A 82 6.27 -22.98 -11.70
C LYS A 82 6.80 -23.39 -10.34
N LEU A 83 6.48 -24.61 -9.90
CA LEU A 83 6.97 -25.19 -8.65
C LEU A 83 7.83 -26.41 -8.98
N VAL A 84 9.14 -26.37 -8.73
CA VAL A 84 10.10 -27.43 -9.04
C VAL A 84 10.62 -28.05 -7.77
N ASN A 85 10.41 -29.35 -7.56
CA ASN A 85 10.98 -30.00 -6.39
C ASN A 85 12.51 -29.98 -6.45
N VAL A 86 13.14 -29.57 -5.35
CA VAL A 86 14.58 -29.31 -5.26
C VAL A 86 15.41 -30.58 -5.46
N ASN A 87 15.00 -31.69 -4.85
CA ASN A 87 15.72 -32.97 -4.98
C ASN A 87 15.69 -33.55 -6.41
N SER A 88 14.56 -33.45 -7.10
CA SER A 88 14.34 -34.11 -8.39
C SER A 88 14.57 -33.22 -9.62
N GLY A 89 14.55 -31.90 -9.45
CA GLY A 89 14.55 -30.91 -10.52
C GLY A 89 13.28 -30.95 -11.40
N LYS A 90 12.22 -31.63 -10.97
CA LYS A 90 10.97 -31.81 -11.74
C LYS A 90 9.85 -30.91 -11.21
N ALA A 91 9.02 -30.43 -12.14
CA ALA A 91 7.91 -29.54 -11.83
C ALA A 91 6.67 -30.30 -11.36
N MET A 92 5.93 -29.71 -10.42
CA MET A 92 4.57 -30.12 -10.09
C MET A 92 3.69 -30.07 -11.35
N ARG A 93 2.81 -31.04 -11.51
CA ARG A 93 1.96 -31.20 -12.70
C ARG A 93 0.67 -31.94 -12.39
N VAL A 94 -0.45 -31.52 -12.97
CA VAL A 94 -1.65 -32.38 -13.07
C VAL A 94 -1.44 -33.43 -14.15
N GLN A 95 -1.47 -34.71 -13.78
CA GLN A 95 -1.13 -35.84 -14.65
C GLN A 95 -1.95 -35.83 -15.94
N GLY A 96 -1.25 -35.97 -17.08
CA GLY A 96 -1.87 -35.99 -18.41
C GLY A 96 -2.58 -34.71 -18.82
N GLY A 97 -2.50 -33.62 -18.04
CA GLY A 97 -3.31 -32.42 -18.27
C GLY A 97 -4.81 -32.68 -18.12
N SER A 98 -5.19 -33.65 -17.29
CA SER A 98 -6.59 -33.97 -17.01
C SER A 98 -7.35 -32.76 -16.45
N LYS A 99 -8.63 -32.64 -16.78
CA LYS A 99 -9.56 -31.65 -16.20
C LYS A 99 -10.55 -32.28 -15.22
N SER A 100 -10.45 -33.59 -14.97
CA SER A 100 -11.35 -34.33 -14.08
C SER A 100 -11.00 -34.09 -12.60
N ASP A 101 -12.02 -34.15 -11.75
CA ASP A 101 -11.81 -34.22 -10.29
C ASP A 101 -11.11 -35.53 -9.94
N GLY A 102 -10.23 -35.49 -8.94
CA GLY A 102 -9.42 -36.63 -8.50
C GLY A 102 -8.20 -36.92 -9.38
N ALA A 103 -7.89 -36.10 -10.39
CA ALA A 103 -6.69 -36.31 -11.19
C ALA A 103 -5.43 -36.10 -10.35
N ALA A 104 -4.47 -37.02 -10.47
CA ALA A 104 -3.24 -37.02 -9.68
C ALA A 104 -2.38 -35.78 -9.94
N VAL A 105 -1.83 -35.22 -8.86
CA VAL A 105 -0.77 -34.20 -8.92
C VAL A 105 0.58 -34.90 -8.75
N VAL A 106 1.39 -34.85 -9.80
CA VAL A 106 2.65 -35.59 -9.95
C VAL A 106 3.82 -34.64 -10.15
N GLN A 107 5.05 -35.13 -10.04
CA GLN A 107 6.23 -34.46 -10.58
C GLN A 107 6.51 -34.89 -12.04
N TYR A 108 6.95 -33.96 -12.88
CA TYR A 108 7.29 -34.23 -14.28
C TYR A 108 8.32 -33.21 -14.81
N SER A 109 9.07 -33.56 -15.86
CA SER A 109 9.97 -32.61 -16.53
C SER A 109 9.22 -31.35 -16.98
N TRP A 110 9.83 -30.18 -16.83
CA TRP A 110 9.23 -28.91 -17.22
C TRP A 110 9.17 -28.75 -18.74
N TYR A 111 7.97 -28.58 -19.29
CA TYR A 111 7.71 -28.34 -20.71
C TYR A 111 6.78 -27.14 -20.95
N ASP A 112 6.57 -26.33 -19.90
CA ASP A 112 5.74 -25.12 -19.95
C ASP A 112 4.27 -25.39 -20.36
N TYR A 113 3.75 -26.56 -20.01
CA TYR A 113 2.34 -26.87 -20.24
C TYR A 113 1.45 -26.20 -19.20
N GLY A 114 0.23 -25.80 -19.57
CA GLY A 114 -0.76 -25.26 -18.61
C GLY A 114 -1.07 -26.22 -17.44
N SER A 115 -0.85 -27.53 -17.61
CA SER A 115 -0.94 -28.51 -16.50
C SER A 115 0.17 -28.38 -15.44
N GLN A 116 1.21 -27.59 -15.69
CA GLN A 116 2.36 -27.33 -14.80
C GLN A 116 2.35 -25.91 -14.22
N HIS A 117 1.36 -25.10 -14.61
CA HIS A 117 1.20 -23.71 -14.19
C HIS A 117 0.17 -23.67 -13.07
N PHE A 118 0.55 -23.15 -11.89
CA PHE A 118 -0.34 -23.03 -10.74
C PHE A 118 -0.45 -21.57 -10.31
N LEU A 119 -1.67 -21.10 -10.16
CA LEU A 119 -2.01 -19.78 -9.66
C LEU A 119 -2.20 -19.88 -8.14
N PRO A 120 -1.25 -19.38 -7.33
CA PRO A 120 -1.46 -19.23 -5.90
C PRO A 120 -2.50 -18.14 -5.66
N GLN A 121 -3.53 -18.46 -4.89
CA GLN A 121 -4.56 -17.52 -4.48
C GLN A 121 -4.69 -17.55 -2.96
N LYS A 122 -4.66 -16.36 -2.34
CA LYS A 122 -4.72 -16.25 -0.87
C LYS A 122 -6.04 -16.81 -0.34
N ASN A 123 -5.96 -17.62 0.72
CA ASN A 123 -7.10 -18.25 1.40
C ASN A 123 -6.82 -18.35 2.91
N GLY A 124 -7.38 -17.43 3.69
CA GLY A 124 -7.04 -17.29 5.11
C GLY A 124 -5.56 -16.93 5.32
N SER A 125 -4.88 -17.68 6.21
CA SER A 125 -3.44 -17.57 6.45
C SER A 125 -2.57 -18.30 5.41
N GLY A 126 -3.17 -19.05 4.46
CA GLY A 126 -2.46 -19.81 3.44
C GLY A 126 -2.89 -19.48 2.00
N TYR A 127 -2.64 -20.42 1.09
CA TYR A 127 -2.90 -20.30 -0.35
C TYR A 127 -3.57 -21.55 -0.90
N ILE A 128 -4.52 -21.39 -1.81
CA ILE A 128 -4.94 -22.46 -2.72
C ILE A 128 -4.08 -22.40 -3.99
N LEU A 129 -3.77 -23.56 -4.58
CA LEU A 129 -2.98 -23.64 -5.83
C LEU A 129 -3.88 -24.05 -7.00
N ARG A 130 -4.29 -23.09 -7.83
CA ARG A 130 -5.23 -23.32 -8.93
C ARG A 130 -4.51 -23.61 -10.25
N ASN A 131 -4.72 -24.77 -10.84
CA ASN A 131 -4.07 -25.17 -12.08
C ASN A 131 -4.59 -24.37 -13.30
N ARG A 132 -3.70 -23.90 -14.19
CA ARG A 132 -4.06 -23.11 -15.38
C ARG A 132 -4.94 -23.86 -16.37
N ASN A 133 -4.69 -25.15 -16.57
CA ASN A 133 -5.36 -25.93 -17.62
C ASN A 133 -6.77 -26.41 -17.21
N SER A 134 -6.96 -26.77 -15.94
CA SER A 134 -8.25 -27.25 -15.43
C SER A 134 -9.07 -26.19 -14.69
N GLY A 135 -8.42 -25.14 -14.17
CA GLY A 135 -9.05 -24.17 -13.27
C GLY A 135 -9.39 -24.75 -11.88
N LYS A 136 -8.87 -25.94 -11.55
CA LYS A 136 -9.11 -26.69 -10.29
C LYS A 136 -7.97 -26.52 -9.31
N CYS A 137 -8.24 -26.74 -8.04
CA CYS A 137 -7.28 -26.54 -6.96
C CYS A 137 -6.59 -27.85 -6.57
N VAL A 138 -5.32 -27.76 -6.20
CA VAL A 138 -4.59 -28.86 -5.57
C VAL A 138 -5.20 -29.14 -4.20
N GLU A 139 -5.40 -30.41 -3.87
CA GLU A 139 -6.04 -30.91 -2.65
C GLU A 139 -5.37 -32.22 -2.21
N LEU A 140 -5.43 -32.54 -0.91
CA LEU A 140 -5.26 -33.93 -0.47
C LEU A 140 -6.51 -34.77 -0.63
N SER A 141 -6.38 -35.91 -1.31
CA SER A 141 -7.48 -36.85 -1.52
C SER A 141 -8.11 -37.30 -0.19
N GLY A 142 -9.40 -37.00 -0.02
CA GLY A 142 -10.21 -37.46 1.12
C GLY A 142 -9.90 -36.81 2.47
N GLY A 143 -9.14 -35.70 2.50
CA GLY A 143 -8.88 -34.94 3.72
C GLY A 143 -8.07 -35.68 4.81
N SER A 144 -7.40 -36.78 4.45
CA SER A 144 -6.59 -37.56 5.40
C SER A 144 -5.49 -36.69 6.05
N GLN A 145 -5.19 -36.94 7.33
CA GLN A 145 -4.08 -36.32 8.06
C GLN A 145 -2.86 -37.26 8.22
N GLY A 146 -2.95 -38.49 7.70
CA GLY A 146 -1.87 -39.48 7.74
C GLY A 146 -0.79 -39.27 6.67
N ASP A 147 0.44 -39.67 6.97
CA ASP A 147 1.55 -39.65 5.99
C ASP A 147 1.23 -40.57 4.80
N GLY A 148 1.68 -40.19 3.60
CA GLY A 148 1.43 -40.92 2.35
C GLY A 148 0.08 -40.61 1.68
N ALA A 149 -0.74 -39.73 2.26
CA ALA A 149 -1.96 -39.27 1.58
C ALA A 149 -1.60 -38.49 0.30
N ARG A 150 -2.30 -38.77 -0.79
CA ARG A 150 -1.92 -38.34 -2.15
C ARG A 150 -2.55 -37.00 -2.54
N LEU A 151 -1.78 -36.17 -3.23
CA LEU A 151 -2.28 -34.93 -3.83
C LEU A 151 -3.04 -35.22 -5.12
N VAL A 152 -4.21 -34.60 -5.25
CA VAL A 152 -5.09 -34.61 -6.42
C VAL A 152 -5.51 -33.19 -6.77
N GLN A 153 -6.22 -32.99 -7.87
CA GLN A 153 -6.97 -31.76 -8.12
C GLN A 153 -8.46 -31.97 -7.90
N MET A 154 -9.13 -30.94 -7.38
CA MET A 154 -10.58 -30.92 -7.12
C MET A 154 -11.17 -29.54 -7.39
N GLN A 155 -12.50 -29.41 -7.37
CA GLN A 155 -13.16 -28.11 -7.39
C GLN A 155 -12.64 -27.23 -6.25
N CYS A 156 -12.32 -25.97 -6.53
CA CYS A 156 -11.83 -25.05 -5.52
C CYS A 156 -12.96 -24.73 -4.52
N THR A 157 -12.83 -25.21 -3.29
CA THR A 157 -13.75 -24.95 -2.16
C THR A 157 -13.14 -23.97 -1.16
N GLY A 158 -11.81 -23.84 -1.14
CA GLY A 158 -11.11 -23.06 -0.12
C GLY A 158 -11.08 -23.74 1.26
N SER A 159 -11.33 -25.06 1.32
CA SER A 159 -11.27 -25.81 2.55
C SER A 159 -9.81 -25.97 3.07
N PRO A 160 -9.63 -26.27 4.36
CA PRO A 160 -8.29 -26.46 4.95
C PRO A 160 -7.42 -27.49 4.21
N GLU A 161 -8.00 -28.56 3.65
CA GLU A 161 -7.31 -29.60 2.87
C GLU A 161 -6.88 -29.16 1.45
N GLN A 162 -7.32 -27.98 1.00
CA GLN A 162 -6.86 -27.29 -0.21
C GLN A 162 -5.91 -26.13 0.08
N THR A 163 -5.67 -25.82 1.36
CA THR A 163 -4.97 -24.63 1.79
C THR A 163 -3.54 -24.96 2.20
N PHE A 164 -2.58 -24.27 1.60
CA PHE A 164 -1.15 -24.45 1.81
C PHE A 164 -0.53 -23.20 2.44
N ALA A 165 0.14 -23.34 3.58
CA ALA A 165 1.18 -22.38 3.96
C ALA A 165 2.39 -22.58 3.04
N ILE A 166 2.87 -21.51 2.45
CA ILE A 166 4.02 -21.51 1.53
C ILE A 166 5.15 -20.81 2.28
N ASP A 167 5.86 -21.60 3.09
CA ASP A 167 6.89 -21.11 3.99
C ASP A 167 8.23 -21.07 3.26
N PRO A 168 9.07 -20.02 3.42
CA PRO A 168 10.44 -20.05 2.92
C PRO A 168 11.15 -21.30 3.44
N ALA A 169 11.80 -22.05 2.55
CA ALA A 169 12.60 -23.18 2.97
C ALA A 169 13.86 -22.67 3.66
N ILE A 170 14.05 -23.03 4.93
CA ILE A 170 15.32 -22.90 5.63
C ILE A 170 16.02 -24.25 5.45
N ASP A 171 16.91 -24.35 4.46
CA ASP A 171 17.92 -25.40 4.52
C ASP A 171 18.88 -25.07 5.67
N GLY A 172 19.53 -26.07 6.26
CA GLY A 172 20.44 -25.87 7.40
C GLY A 172 21.65 -24.98 7.10
N GLU A 173 21.77 -24.39 5.91
CA GLU A 173 22.85 -23.50 5.48
C GLU A 173 22.40 -22.03 5.34
N ARG A 174 21.09 -21.71 5.27
CA ARG A 174 20.56 -20.33 5.16
C ARG A 174 20.37 -19.70 6.55
N THR A 175 21.14 -18.67 6.87
CA THR A 175 21.19 -18.04 8.21
C THR A 175 20.31 -16.80 8.40
N LEU A 176 19.83 -16.21 7.31
CA LEU A 176 18.95 -15.05 7.30
C LEU A 176 17.69 -15.29 6.47
N ALA A 177 16.55 -14.79 6.99
CA ALA A 177 15.33 -14.66 6.22
C ALA A 177 15.54 -13.69 5.03
N PRO A 178 14.87 -13.90 3.88
CA PRO A 178 14.93 -12.94 2.78
C PRO A 178 14.37 -11.59 3.24
N GLY A 179 15.11 -10.52 2.95
CA GLY A 179 14.69 -9.19 3.35
C GLY A 179 15.76 -8.14 3.14
N ARG A 180 15.35 -6.90 3.42
CA ARG A 180 16.23 -5.76 3.53
C ARG A 180 16.69 -5.63 4.96
N TYR A 181 17.96 -5.30 5.16
CA TYR A 181 18.56 -5.16 6.47
C TYR A 181 19.38 -3.88 6.57
N SER A 182 19.40 -3.26 7.75
CA SER A 182 20.51 -2.41 8.19
C SER A 182 21.50 -3.28 8.97
N ALA A 183 22.79 -3.02 8.80
CA ALA A 183 23.84 -3.72 9.52
C ALA A 183 24.49 -2.75 10.51
N ARG A 184 24.39 -3.02 11.81
CA ARG A 184 24.99 -2.19 12.86
C ARG A 184 26.20 -2.89 13.46
N ALA A 185 27.35 -2.23 13.48
CA ALA A 185 28.56 -2.79 14.09
C ALA A 185 28.37 -2.90 15.61
N VAL A 186 28.69 -4.07 16.18
CA VAL A 186 28.45 -4.36 17.60
C VAL A 186 29.26 -3.42 18.51
N HIS A 187 30.52 -3.15 18.17
CA HIS A 187 31.41 -2.35 19.02
C HIS A 187 31.02 -0.87 19.12
N SER A 188 30.55 -0.26 18.02
CA SER A 188 30.27 1.18 17.93
C SER A 188 28.80 1.53 17.98
N GLY A 189 27.91 0.59 17.65
CA GLY A 189 26.50 0.88 17.43
C GLY A 189 26.20 1.68 16.15
N LEU A 190 27.20 1.91 15.29
CA LEU A 190 27.05 2.65 14.03
C LEU A 190 26.68 1.71 12.87
N CYS A 191 26.01 2.26 11.86
CA CYS A 191 25.47 1.50 10.74
C CYS A 191 26.46 1.43 9.56
N LEU A 192 26.50 0.29 8.88
CA LEU A 192 27.15 0.14 7.57
C LEU A 192 26.51 1.13 6.59
N ASP A 193 27.33 1.91 5.90
CA ASP A 193 26.91 3.09 5.16
C ASP A 193 27.70 3.25 3.85
N VAL A 194 27.01 3.74 2.83
CA VAL A 194 27.65 4.24 1.60
C VAL A 194 27.88 5.75 1.73
N PRO A 195 29.15 6.22 1.73
CA PRO A 195 29.45 7.62 1.99
C PRO A 195 28.69 8.58 1.07
N PHE A 196 28.04 9.58 1.68
CA PHE A 196 27.26 10.63 1.01
C PHE A 196 26.15 10.11 0.09
N SER A 197 25.60 8.91 0.38
CA SER A 197 24.62 8.23 -0.47
C SER A 197 25.08 8.09 -1.93
N SER A 198 26.40 7.95 -2.13
CA SER A 198 26.97 7.89 -3.47
C SER A 198 26.40 6.71 -4.26
N THR A 199 26.16 6.92 -5.55
CA THR A 199 25.77 5.85 -6.47
C THR A 199 26.91 5.45 -7.41
N SER A 200 28.16 5.87 -7.14
CA SER A 200 29.32 5.59 -7.99
C SER A 200 29.99 4.25 -7.66
N ASN A 201 30.53 3.57 -8.69
CA ASN A 201 31.37 2.39 -8.47
C ASN A 201 32.65 2.77 -7.73
N GLY A 202 33.15 1.86 -6.92
CA GLY A 202 34.46 1.98 -6.27
C GLY A 202 34.47 2.85 -5.01
N LYS A 203 33.30 3.14 -4.44
CA LYS A 203 33.21 3.84 -3.16
C LYS A 203 33.36 2.84 -2.03
N GLN A 204 34.40 3.00 -1.23
CA GLN A 204 34.60 2.26 0.02
C GLN A 204 33.41 2.51 0.94
N LEU A 205 32.90 1.44 1.55
CA LEU A 205 31.86 1.51 2.57
C LEU A 205 32.48 2.04 3.88
N GLN A 206 31.65 2.67 4.70
CA GLN A 206 32.05 3.18 6.01
C GLN A 206 31.05 2.73 7.07
N GLN A 207 31.35 2.98 8.35
CA GLN A 207 30.32 3.10 9.37
C GLN A 207 29.87 4.56 9.50
N TRP A 208 28.60 4.79 9.85
CA TRP A 208 28.07 6.11 10.12
C TRP A 208 26.88 6.03 11.10
N SER A 209 26.60 7.13 11.80
CA SER A 209 25.42 7.33 12.64
C SER A 209 24.17 6.81 11.94
N CYS A 210 23.48 5.86 12.57
CA CYS A 210 22.30 5.25 12.00
C CYS A 210 21.22 6.31 11.76
N ASN A 211 20.85 6.54 10.49
CA ASN A 211 19.99 7.63 10.06
C ASN A 211 18.83 7.18 9.16
N GLY A 212 18.66 5.85 8.97
CA GLY A 212 17.54 5.27 8.26
C GLY A 212 17.50 5.55 6.75
N THR A 213 18.51 6.21 6.19
CA THR A 213 18.57 6.49 4.76
C THR A 213 18.79 5.20 3.96
N ALA A 214 18.38 5.21 2.68
CA ALA A 214 18.62 4.10 1.77
C ALA A 214 20.12 3.79 1.54
N ALA A 215 21.03 4.67 1.96
CA ALA A 215 22.47 4.43 1.93
C ALA A 215 22.93 3.43 3.00
N GLN A 216 22.15 3.21 4.06
CA GLN A 216 22.43 2.30 5.17
C GLN A 216 21.58 1.02 5.13
N GLN A 217 20.87 0.81 4.04
CA GLN A 217 19.93 -0.30 3.87
C GLN A 217 20.42 -1.19 2.74
N PHE A 218 20.39 -2.50 2.98
CA PHE A 218 20.95 -3.49 2.08
C PHE A 218 20.01 -4.68 1.91
N ASP A 219 19.74 -5.07 0.67
CA ASP A 219 19.00 -6.29 0.36
C ASP A 219 19.98 -7.49 0.41
N PHE A 220 19.73 -8.46 1.30
CA PHE A 220 20.51 -9.68 1.42
C PHE A 220 19.88 -10.78 0.57
N VAL A 221 20.39 -10.94 -0.65
CA VAL A 221 19.85 -11.89 -1.63
C VAL A 221 20.57 -13.24 -1.50
N TYR A 222 19.85 -14.28 -1.09
CA TYR A 222 20.42 -15.61 -0.95
C TYR A 222 20.90 -16.16 -2.30
N ALA A 223 22.15 -16.60 -2.34
CA ALA A 223 22.85 -17.07 -3.54
C ALA A 223 23.15 -18.58 -3.50
N GLY A 224 22.62 -19.30 -2.49
CA GLY A 224 22.83 -20.73 -2.29
C GLY A 224 24.11 -21.06 -1.50
N ALA A 225 24.12 -22.24 -0.87
CA ALA A 225 25.24 -22.76 -0.08
C ALA A 225 25.74 -21.80 1.01
N GLY A 226 24.81 -21.21 1.76
CA GLY A 226 25.09 -20.23 2.83
C GLY A 226 25.61 -18.86 2.37
N ARG A 227 25.60 -18.57 1.06
CA ARG A 227 26.12 -17.31 0.50
C ARG A 227 25.01 -16.31 0.19
N TYR A 228 25.37 -15.03 0.27
CA TYR A 228 24.52 -13.88 0.00
C TYR A 228 25.21 -12.90 -0.94
N GLU A 229 24.41 -12.25 -1.79
CA GLU A 229 24.77 -10.99 -2.46
C GLU A 229 24.10 -9.86 -1.68
N ILE A 230 24.90 -8.88 -1.28
CA ILE A 230 24.44 -7.79 -0.40
C ILE A 230 24.36 -6.53 -1.26
N ILE A 231 23.16 -6.01 -1.47
CA ILE A 231 22.89 -4.95 -2.46
C ILE A 231 22.45 -3.69 -1.74
N ASN A 232 23.17 -2.59 -1.90
CA ASN A 232 22.76 -1.31 -1.35
C ASN A 232 21.48 -0.81 -2.02
N VAL A 233 20.53 -0.37 -1.22
CA VAL A 233 19.18 -0.02 -1.66
C VAL A 233 19.14 1.29 -2.44
N ASN A 234 19.93 2.28 -2.03
CA ASN A 234 20.01 3.57 -2.71
C ASN A 234 20.62 3.44 -4.12
N SER A 235 21.73 2.70 -4.25
CA SER A 235 22.48 2.63 -5.50
C SER A 235 22.14 1.42 -6.39
N GLY A 236 21.53 0.38 -5.83
CA GLY A 236 21.32 -0.92 -6.49
C GLY A 236 22.62 -1.68 -6.76
N LYS A 237 23.70 -1.35 -6.05
CA LYS A 237 25.05 -1.92 -6.24
C LYS A 237 25.44 -2.88 -5.14
N CYS A 238 26.29 -3.83 -5.48
CA CYS A 238 26.71 -4.88 -4.59
C CYS A 238 27.86 -4.43 -3.71
N VAL A 239 27.84 -4.87 -2.45
CA VAL A 239 29.03 -4.93 -1.60
C VAL A 239 30.04 -5.80 -2.33
N ASP A 240 31.26 -5.30 -2.45
CA ASP A 240 32.29 -5.80 -3.36
C ASP A 240 33.64 -5.70 -2.68
N ILE A 241 34.38 -6.80 -2.66
CA ILE A 241 35.78 -6.80 -2.22
C ILE A 241 36.64 -6.24 -3.35
N TYR A 242 37.37 -5.14 -3.06
CA TYR A 242 38.17 -4.45 -4.06
C TYR A 242 39.09 -5.40 -4.83
N ARG A 243 38.83 -5.53 -6.13
CA ARG A 243 39.55 -6.42 -7.08
C ARG A 243 39.58 -7.90 -6.68
N GLY A 244 38.78 -8.33 -5.71
CA GLY A 244 38.83 -9.67 -5.13
C GLY A 244 40.12 -9.99 -4.39
N TYR A 245 40.84 -8.99 -3.87
CA TYR A 245 42.00 -9.23 -3.02
C TYR A 245 41.60 -9.77 -1.65
N THR A 246 42.45 -10.60 -1.05
CA THR A 246 42.20 -11.24 0.26
C THR A 246 43.22 -10.84 1.34
N SER A 247 44.09 -9.85 1.07
CA SER A 247 45.02 -9.31 2.08
C SER A 247 44.27 -8.48 3.13
N ASN A 248 44.77 -8.46 4.37
CA ASN A 248 44.25 -7.57 5.41
C ASN A 248 44.35 -6.10 4.98
N GLY A 249 43.31 -5.32 5.30
CA GLY A 249 43.19 -3.93 4.88
C GLY A 249 42.67 -3.75 3.45
N THR A 250 42.20 -4.81 2.79
CA THR A 250 41.54 -4.67 1.48
C THR A 250 40.20 -3.97 1.66
N ASP A 251 39.97 -2.88 0.94
CA ASP A 251 38.73 -2.12 1.01
C ASP A 251 37.51 -2.96 0.62
N VAL A 252 36.45 -2.83 1.40
CA VAL A 252 35.10 -3.25 1.02
C VAL A 252 34.39 -2.04 0.43
N GLN A 253 33.94 -2.16 -0.81
CA GLN A 253 33.37 -1.06 -1.60
C GLN A 253 32.00 -1.43 -2.13
N GLN A 254 31.32 -0.50 -2.78
CA GLN A 254 30.20 -0.82 -3.69
C GLN A 254 30.66 -0.86 -5.15
N TYR A 255 30.12 -1.81 -5.91
CA TYR A 255 30.36 -1.92 -7.35
C TYR A 255 29.14 -2.49 -8.08
N SER A 256 29.07 -2.27 -9.40
CA SER A 256 28.05 -2.91 -10.25
C SER A 256 28.01 -4.42 -10.00
N CYS A 257 26.83 -4.95 -9.70
CA CYS A 257 26.62 -6.37 -9.46
C CYS A 257 26.98 -7.17 -10.71
N ASN A 258 27.87 -8.15 -10.56
CA ASN A 258 28.41 -8.97 -11.63
C ASN A 258 28.46 -10.47 -11.29
N GLN A 259 27.89 -10.86 -10.14
CA GLN A 259 27.83 -12.23 -9.63
C GLN A 259 29.20 -12.88 -9.36
N GLY A 260 30.29 -12.10 -9.41
CA GLY A 260 31.64 -12.55 -9.12
C GLY A 260 31.78 -13.02 -7.67
N SER A 261 32.73 -13.91 -7.41
CA SER A 261 32.99 -14.45 -6.06
C SER A 261 33.40 -13.37 -5.05
N ASN A 262 33.92 -12.23 -5.52
CA ASN A 262 34.24 -11.05 -4.70
C ASN A 262 33.01 -10.23 -4.27
N GLN A 263 31.80 -10.61 -4.71
CA GLN A 263 30.51 -10.01 -4.32
C GLN A 263 29.59 -11.02 -3.61
N ARG A 264 30.16 -12.14 -3.14
CA ARG A 264 29.44 -13.18 -2.39
C ARG A 264 29.99 -13.22 -0.97
N PHE A 265 29.09 -13.30 0.00
CA PHE A 265 29.42 -13.30 1.43
C PHE A 265 28.72 -14.44 2.15
N LEU A 266 29.40 -15.11 3.06
CA LEU A 266 28.74 -15.98 4.05
C LEU A 266 28.28 -15.11 5.21
N VAL A 267 27.07 -15.35 5.70
CA VAL A 267 26.58 -14.73 6.92
C VAL A 267 26.52 -15.80 7.98
N GLU A 268 27.34 -15.69 9.02
CA GLU A 268 27.49 -16.69 10.07
C GLU A 268 27.04 -16.08 11.40
N GLY A 269 26.07 -16.72 12.06
CA GLY A 269 25.64 -16.31 13.39
C GLY A 269 26.68 -16.71 14.43
N THR A 270 27.01 -15.81 15.35
CA THR A 270 28.00 -16.06 16.42
C THR A 270 27.39 -16.45 17.77
N GLY A 271 26.05 -16.55 17.83
CA GLY A 271 25.30 -16.48 19.09
C GLY A 271 24.76 -15.05 19.31
N ASP A 272 23.74 -14.90 20.15
CA ASP A 272 23.27 -13.59 20.65
C ASP A 272 22.68 -12.61 19.60
N GLY A 273 22.28 -13.13 18.43
CA GLY A 273 21.70 -12.30 17.35
C GLY A 273 22.74 -11.48 16.56
N GLU A 274 24.03 -11.78 16.76
CA GLU A 274 25.16 -11.15 16.08
C GLU A 274 25.64 -12.00 14.90
N PHE A 275 26.15 -11.34 13.86
CA PHE A 275 26.58 -11.97 12.61
C PHE A 275 27.97 -11.54 12.18
N LEU A 276 28.77 -12.49 11.71
CA LEU A 276 29.94 -12.25 10.88
C LEU A 276 29.52 -12.24 9.41
N ILE A 277 29.93 -11.23 8.65
CA ILE A 277 29.73 -11.16 7.20
C ILE A 277 31.07 -11.47 6.53
N LYS A 278 31.30 -12.76 6.22
CA LYS A 278 32.58 -13.30 5.75
C LYS A 278 32.66 -13.31 4.22
N SER A 279 33.80 -12.94 3.67
CA SER A 279 34.02 -13.01 2.22
C SER A 279 33.97 -14.46 1.72
N ALA A 280 33.24 -14.73 0.64
CA ALA A 280 33.25 -16.06 0.01
C ALA A 280 34.60 -16.38 -0.67
N LEU A 281 35.48 -15.40 -0.86
CA LEU A 281 36.85 -15.61 -1.34
C LEU A 281 37.76 -16.20 -0.26
N SER A 282 37.42 -15.99 1.02
CA SER A 282 38.20 -16.41 2.17
C SER A 282 37.29 -16.48 3.40
N GLY A 283 36.82 -17.68 3.75
CA GLY A 283 35.86 -17.90 4.83
C GLY A 283 36.35 -17.56 6.25
N ASN A 284 37.58 -17.06 6.43
CA ASN A 284 38.14 -16.58 7.70
C ASN A 284 38.36 -15.05 7.71
N LYS A 285 37.73 -14.32 6.79
CA LYS A 285 37.88 -12.86 6.67
C LYS A 285 36.52 -12.14 6.63
N PRO A 286 36.01 -11.67 7.77
CA PRO A 286 34.83 -10.81 7.83
C PRO A 286 35.11 -9.39 7.30
N ILE A 287 34.04 -8.67 6.99
CA ILE A 287 34.09 -7.22 6.91
C ILE A 287 34.30 -6.65 8.33
N ASP A 288 35.20 -5.68 8.44
CA ASP A 288 35.74 -5.18 9.71
C ASP A 288 35.76 -3.65 9.68
N VAL A 289 35.41 -3.02 10.81
CA VAL A 289 35.55 -1.57 10.98
C VAL A 289 37.00 -1.22 11.27
N SER A 290 37.64 -0.50 10.35
CA SER A 290 39.06 -0.20 10.40
C SER A 290 39.49 0.51 11.67
N GLY A 291 40.55 0.00 12.30
CA GLY A 291 41.13 0.56 13.52
C GLY A 291 40.26 0.42 14.77
N VAL A 292 39.20 -0.41 14.74
CA VAL A 292 38.22 -0.52 15.84
C VAL A 292 37.63 0.86 16.19
N SER A 293 37.51 1.73 15.18
CA SER A 293 37.12 3.12 15.38
C SER A 293 35.68 3.24 15.87
N MET A 294 35.43 4.21 16.76
CA MET A 294 34.08 4.59 17.21
C MET A 294 33.50 5.77 16.42
N ASP A 295 34.28 6.32 15.47
CA ASP A 295 33.93 7.54 14.77
C ASP A 295 33.15 7.28 13.47
N ASP A 296 32.26 8.23 13.15
CA ASP A 296 31.62 8.33 11.84
C ASP A 296 32.66 8.45 10.72
N GLY A 297 32.44 7.69 9.64
CA GLY A 297 33.29 7.70 8.46
C GLY A 297 34.48 6.75 8.51
N ALA A 298 34.63 5.94 9.57
CA ALA A 298 35.63 4.88 9.59
C ALA A 298 35.33 3.85 8.48
N GLY A 299 36.35 3.56 7.66
CA GLY A 299 36.21 2.68 6.50
C GLY A 299 36.02 1.22 6.87
N ILE A 300 35.31 0.49 6.00
CA ILE A 300 35.15 -0.96 6.10
C ILE A 300 36.20 -1.65 5.21
N HIS A 301 36.88 -2.63 5.79
CA HIS A 301 37.91 -3.43 5.10
C HIS A 301 37.77 -4.92 5.42
N LEU A 302 38.50 -5.78 4.72
CA LEU A 302 38.68 -7.17 5.13
C LEU A 302 39.81 -7.28 6.14
N TRP A 303 39.56 -8.10 7.16
CA TRP A 303 40.57 -8.43 8.15
C TRP A 303 40.48 -9.91 8.55
N ASP A 304 41.54 -10.45 9.14
CA ASP A 304 41.49 -11.79 9.72
C ASP A 304 40.50 -11.84 10.88
N GLU A 305 39.68 -12.87 10.90
CA GLU A 305 38.78 -13.14 12.02
C GLU A 305 39.57 -13.30 13.32
N HIS A 306 39.26 -12.45 14.30
CA HIS A 306 39.88 -12.49 15.64
C HIS A 306 38.85 -12.37 16.77
N GLY A 307 37.55 -12.46 16.44
CA GLY A 307 36.46 -12.45 17.40
C GLY A 307 36.18 -11.08 18.05
N GLY A 308 36.74 -9.99 17.52
CA GLY A 308 36.46 -8.64 18.02
C GLY A 308 35.10 -8.12 17.58
N ASP A 309 34.43 -7.33 18.41
CA ASP A 309 33.08 -6.83 18.15
C ASP A 309 33.00 -5.88 16.95
N ASN A 310 34.13 -5.31 16.50
CA ASN A 310 34.23 -4.53 15.27
C ASN A 310 34.13 -5.36 13.98
N GLN A 311 34.08 -6.69 14.11
CA GLN A 311 33.85 -7.64 13.00
C GLN A 311 32.41 -8.17 13.00
N LYS A 312 31.66 -7.91 14.06
CA LYS A 312 30.32 -8.45 14.28
C LYS A 312 29.27 -7.38 13.98
N TRP A 313 28.16 -7.83 13.42
CA TRP A 313 27.08 -6.98 12.95
C TRP A 313 25.74 -7.49 13.48
N VAL A 314 24.95 -6.58 14.04
CA VAL A 314 23.52 -6.83 14.26
C VAL A 314 22.81 -6.52 12.94
N LEU A 315 22.21 -7.55 12.34
CA LEU A 315 21.42 -7.40 11.11
C LEU A 315 19.96 -7.19 11.47
N GLU A 316 19.45 -5.99 11.18
CA GLU A 316 18.10 -5.58 11.52
C GLU A 316 17.23 -5.51 10.27
N PRO A 317 16.14 -6.29 10.19
CA PRO A 317 15.18 -6.15 9.10
C PRO A 317 14.68 -4.71 9.00
N VAL A 318 14.80 -4.13 7.81
CA VAL A 318 14.20 -2.86 7.44
C VAL A 318 12.79 -3.17 6.95
N VAL A 319 11.82 -2.96 7.82
CA VAL A 319 10.40 -3.13 7.50
C VAL A 319 9.83 -1.74 7.21
N TYR A 320 9.44 -1.47 5.96
CA TYR A 320 8.82 -0.18 5.58
C TYR A 320 7.32 -0.14 5.79
N GLU A 321 6.74 -1.26 6.14
CA GLU A 321 5.32 -1.38 6.46
C GLU A 321 5.22 -1.69 7.95
N ALA A 322 4.16 -1.19 8.58
CA ALA A 322 3.81 -1.63 9.92
C ALA A 322 3.63 -3.17 9.88
N ALA A 323 4.57 -3.92 10.45
CA ALA A 323 4.51 -5.40 10.52
C ALA A 323 3.23 -5.89 11.21
N VAL A 324 2.69 -5.02 12.07
CA VAL A 324 1.48 -5.16 12.85
C VAL A 324 0.67 -3.88 12.66
N LEU A 325 -0.63 -4.00 12.38
CA LEU A 325 -1.53 -2.84 12.33
C LEU A 325 -1.73 -2.28 13.74
N ASP A 326 -1.97 -0.98 13.87
CA ASP A 326 -2.37 -0.41 15.16
C ASP A 326 -3.68 -1.06 15.65
N GLY A 327 -3.77 -1.37 16.94
CA GLY A 327 -4.94 -2.04 17.49
C GLY A 327 -4.72 -2.65 18.86
N ILE A 328 -5.77 -3.29 19.39
CA ILE A 328 -5.73 -3.99 20.67
C ILE A 328 -5.59 -5.49 20.41
N TYR A 329 -4.58 -6.09 21.03
CA TYR A 329 -4.20 -7.47 20.84
C TYR A 329 -4.11 -8.21 22.16
N ASN A 330 -4.41 -9.52 22.10
CA ASN A 330 -3.72 -10.46 22.97
C ASN A 330 -2.40 -10.82 22.29
N ILE A 331 -1.30 -10.72 23.03
CA ILE A 331 0.02 -11.19 22.62
C ILE A 331 0.20 -12.58 23.23
N VAL A 332 0.24 -13.63 22.41
CA VAL A 332 0.16 -15.03 22.85
C VAL A 332 1.46 -15.75 22.57
N ALA A 333 2.11 -16.31 23.59
CA ALA A 333 3.34 -17.08 23.40
C ALA A 333 3.01 -18.39 22.66
N THR A 334 3.65 -18.64 21.51
CA THR A 334 3.26 -19.74 20.62
C THR A 334 3.51 -21.12 21.24
N HIS A 335 4.58 -21.28 22.02
CA HIS A 335 4.90 -22.57 22.67
C HIS A 335 3.86 -23.02 23.70
N SER A 336 3.22 -22.07 24.42
CA SER A 336 2.33 -22.38 25.54
C SER A 336 0.86 -22.06 25.26
N GLY A 337 0.58 -21.23 24.27
CA GLY A 337 -0.76 -20.67 24.02
C GLY A 337 -1.25 -19.74 25.13
N LYS A 338 -0.38 -19.30 26.06
CA LYS A 338 -0.71 -18.36 27.14
C LYS A 338 -0.52 -16.92 26.70
N CYS A 339 -1.28 -16.02 27.31
CA CYS A 339 -1.27 -14.61 27.01
C CYS A 339 -0.22 -13.89 27.85
N LEU A 340 0.39 -12.87 27.26
CA LEU A 340 1.09 -11.82 27.98
C LEU A 340 0.12 -11.20 29.00
N ASP A 341 0.58 -10.98 30.24
CA ASP A 341 -0.28 -10.65 31.37
C ASP A 341 0.43 -9.70 32.33
N VAL A 342 -0.31 -8.68 32.81
CA VAL A 342 0.10 -7.86 33.94
C VAL A 342 -0.39 -8.52 35.24
N PRO A 343 0.51 -9.02 36.11
CA PRO A 343 0.13 -9.78 37.30
C PRO A 343 -0.88 -9.05 38.17
N GLY A 344 -1.98 -9.73 38.49
CA GLY A 344 -3.03 -9.22 39.37
C GLY A 344 -3.74 -7.97 38.86
N SER A 345 -3.67 -7.68 37.55
CA SER A 345 -4.20 -6.42 36.97
C SER A 345 -3.59 -5.17 37.61
N SER A 346 -2.34 -5.26 38.06
CA SER A 346 -1.61 -4.14 38.67
C SER A 346 -1.59 -2.90 37.77
N THR A 347 -1.74 -1.72 38.37
CA THR A 347 -1.58 -0.42 37.69
C THR A 347 -0.31 0.31 38.13
N SER A 348 0.61 -0.39 38.80
CA SER A 348 1.86 0.20 39.31
C SER A 348 3.00 0.09 38.28
N THR A 349 3.71 1.20 38.07
CA THR A 349 5.00 1.22 37.38
C THR A 349 6.00 0.27 38.05
N GLY A 350 6.84 -0.38 37.26
CA GLY A 350 7.82 -1.37 37.72
C GLY A 350 7.26 -2.78 37.91
N THR A 351 5.96 -3.00 37.65
CA THR A 351 5.40 -4.37 37.70
C THR A 351 5.96 -5.18 36.52
N GLN A 352 6.70 -6.25 36.82
CA GLN A 352 7.17 -7.21 35.82
C GLN A 352 5.99 -7.97 35.21
N LEU A 353 5.97 -8.11 33.89
CA LEU A 353 4.96 -8.87 33.17
C LEU A 353 5.24 -10.37 33.27
N GLN A 354 4.21 -11.17 33.05
CA GLN A 354 4.27 -12.63 33.04
C GLN A 354 3.51 -13.19 31.83
N GLN A 355 3.65 -14.49 31.56
CA GLN A 355 2.64 -15.24 30.82
C GLN A 355 1.62 -15.85 31.79
N TYR A 356 0.34 -15.78 31.43
CA TYR A 356 -0.74 -16.38 32.20
C TYR A 356 -1.80 -17.00 31.29
N SER A 357 -2.59 -17.92 31.84
CA SER A 357 -3.74 -18.48 31.11
C SER A 357 -4.63 -17.35 30.58
N CYS A 358 -4.90 -17.37 29.28
CA CYS A 358 -5.76 -16.37 28.65
C CYS A 358 -7.15 -16.37 29.29
N ASN A 359 -7.54 -15.25 29.91
CA ASN A 359 -8.75 -15.09 30.71
C ASN A 359 -9.63 -13.91 30.24
N GLY A 360 -9.21 -13.17 29.21
CA GLY A 360 -9.99 -12.11 28.57
C GLY A 360 -10.11 -10.83 29.38
N THR A 361 -9.33 -10.67 30.45
CA THR A 361 -9.30 -9.43 31.24
C THR A 361 -8.43 -8.36 30.59
N SER A 362 -8.65 -7.09 30.94
CA SER A 362 -7.86 -5.96 30.44
C SER A 362 -6.37 -6.03 30.83
N ALA A 363 -6.01 -6.87 31.81
CA ALA A 363 -4.62 -7.15 32.17
C ALA A 363 -3.85 -7.91 31.09
N GLN A 364 -4.54 -8.52 30.12
CA GLN A 364 -3.95 -9.33 29.04
C GLN A 364 -4.10 -8.69 27.65
N THR A 365 -4.73 -7.52 27.58
CA THR A 365 -4.99 -6.82 26.34
C THR A 365 -4.07 -5.61 26.22
N PHE A 366 -3.36 -5.53 25.10
CA PHE A 366 -2.33 -4.54 24.85
C PHE A 366 -2.64 -3.76 23.58
N GLU A 367 -2.60 -2.45 23.69
CA GLU A 367 -2.63 -1.54 22.58
C GLU A 367 -1.25 -1.45 21.94
N VAL A 368 -1.14 -1.89 20.70
CA VAL A 368 0.09 -1.85 19.90
C VAL A 368 -0.02 -0.63 18.98
N ILE A 369 0.85 0.35 19.18
CA ILE A 369 0.78 1.67 18.53
C ILE A 369 2.07 1.90 17.76
N HIS A 370 1.98 1.92 16.43
CA HIS A 370 3.10 2.20 15.55
C HIS A 370 3.71 3.57 15.84
N GLN A 371 5.04 3.60 15.82
CA GLN A 371 5.91 4.76 15.98
C GLN A 371 6.80 4.87 14.74
N ALA A 372 7.62 5.92 14.66
CA ALA A 372 8.56 6.06 13.55
C ALA A 372 9.52 4.85 13.42
N ASP A 373 10.08 4.67 12.23
CA ASP A 373 11.12 3.67 11.94
C ASP A 373 10.73 2.20 12.22
N GLY A 374 9.43 1.88 12.15
CA GLY A 374 8.92 0.52 12.31
C GLY A 374 8.96 -0.02 13.74
N TYR A 375 9.03 0.87 14.74
CA TYR A 375 8.88 0.54 16.15
C TYR A 375 7.45 0.76 16.64
N TYR A 376 7.15 0.22 17.80
CA TYR A 376 5.83 0.24 18.41
C TYR A 376 5.95 0.52 19.90
N LYS A 377 5.02 1.31 20.40
CA LYS A 377 4.71 1.35 21.83
C LYS A 377 3.69 0.25 22.10
N ILE A 378 3.92 -0.57 23.13
CA ILE A 378 2.98 -1.62 23.55
C ILE A 378 2.44 -1.21 24.92
N GLN A 379 1.17 -0.85 25.01
CA GLN A 379 0.56 -0.28 26.21
C GLN A 379 -0.50 -1.21 26.77
N ASN A 380 -0.42 -1.54 28.06
CA ASN A 380 -1.47 -2.34 28.68
C ASN A 380 -2.76 -1.51 28.80
N THR A 381 -3.87 -2.07 28.34
CA THR A 381 -5.16 -1.36 28.29
C THR A 381 -5.85 -1.21 29.66
N ASN A 382 -5.45 -1.98 30.68
CA ASN A 382 -5.95 -1.81 32.05
C ASN A 382 -5.25 -0.64 32.76
N SER A 383 -3.92 -0.60 32.73
CA SER A 383 -3.13 0.37 33.48
C SER A 383 -2.83 1.65 32.69
N GLY A 384 -2.87 1.60 31.36
CA GLY A 384 -2.36 2.67 30.50
C GLY A 384 -0.82 2.79 30.55
N LEU A 385 -0.11 1.85 31.16
CA LEU A 385 1.35 1.85 31.23
C LEU A 385 1.94 1.08 30.05
N SER A 386 3.11 1.53 29.58
CA SER A 386 3.80 0.92 28.44
C SER A 386 4.75 -0.18 28.91
N LEU A 387 4.86 -1.25 28.12
CA LEU A 387 5.96 -2.20 28.26
C LEU A 387 7.29 -1.45 28.22
N SER A 388 8.23 -1.94 29.00
CA SER A 388 9.53 -1.32 29.21
C SER A 388 10.56 -2.38 29.57
N VAL A 389 11.75 -2.30 28.98
CA VAL A 389 12.94 -2.98 29.51
C VAL A 389 13.37 -2.24 30.77
N ARG A 390 13.52 -2.97 31.88
CA ARG A 390 13.92 -2.41 33.18
C ARG A 390 15.28 -1.72 33.08
N ASP A 391 15.36 -0.51 33.62
CA ASP A 391 16.60 0.28 33.79
C ASP A 391 17.44 0.49 32.52
N PHE A 392 16.86 0.37 31.32
CA PHE A 392 17.61 0.40 30.04
C PHE A 392 18.74 -0.65 29.98
N ALA A 393 18.67 -1.70 30.80
CA ALA A 393 19.72 -2.72 30.84
C ALA A 393 19.69 -3.60 29.58
N ASN A 394 20.86 -4.03 29.12
CA ASN A 394 21.04 -4.78 27.86
C ASN A 394 21.49 -6.24 28.07
N GLY A 395 21.35 -6.76 29.28
CA GLY A 395 21.73 -8.13 29.61
C GLY A 395 20.56 -9.12 29.50
N ASP A 396 20.90 -10.40 29.34
CA ASP A 396 19.97 -11.52 29.41
C ASP A 396 19.28 -11.61 30.77
N GLY A 397 17.99 -11.96 30.78
CA GLY A 397 17.19 -12.11 31.99
C GLY A 397 16.74 -10.79 32.61
N VAL A 398 16.98 -9.65 31.94
CA VAL A 398 16.45 -8.35 32.36
C VAL A 398 14.94 -8.37 32.18
N ALA A 399 14.22 -8.00 33.23
CA ALA A 399 12.77 -8.02 33.23
C ALA A 399 12.13 -7.08 32.21
N ILE A 400 10.99 -7.52 31.70
CA ILE A 400 10.04 -6.67 30.98
C ILE A 400 8.95 -6.26 31.95
N GLU A 401 8.83 -4.97 32.18
CA GLU A 401 7.90 -4.38 33.13
C GLU A 401 6.98 -3.35 32.46
N GLN A 402 5.97 -2.88 33.19
CA GLN A 402 5.18 -1.74 32.76
C GLN A 402 5.67 -0.45 33.43
N GLY A 403 5.68 0.66 32.68
CA GLY A 403 6.03 1.99 33.21
C GLY A 403 5.38 3.14 32.46
N GLU A 404 5.62 4.37 32.94
CA GLU A 404 5.07 5.58 32.33
C GLU A 404 5.58 5.76 30.89
N GLY A 405 4.68 5.92 29.92
CA GLY A 405 5.00 5.85 28.49
C GLY A 405 5.63 7.12 27.92
N TYR A 406 6.90 7.38 28.25
CA TYR A 406 7.68 8.52 27.76
C TYR A 406 8.19 8.35 26.32
N GLY A 407 8.11 7.14 25.75
CA GLY A 407 8.55 6.86 24.38
C GLY A 407 10.07 6.77 24.22
N SER A 408 10.79 6.50 25.31
CA SER A 408 12.23 6.22 25.29
C SER A 408 12.54 4.87 24.63
N ASP A 409 13.77 4.67 24.17
CA ASP A 409 14.14 3.48 23.39
C ASP A 409 13.90 2.15 24.14
N ASN A 410 13.94 2.12 25.47
CA ASN A 410 13.59 0.93 26.25
C ASN A 410 12.08 0.59 26.28
N GLN A 411 11.23 1.47 25.76
CA GLN A 411 9.77 1.31 25.66
C GLN A 411 9.28 1.14 24.21
N LEU A 412 10.20 1.10 23.27
CA LEU A 412 9.92 0.94 21.86
C LEU A 412 10.32 -0.47 21.42
N PHE A 413 9.40 -1.17 20.77
CA PHE A 413 9.57 -2.57 20.38
C PHE A 413 9.31 -2.73 18.89
N ARG A 414 10.05 -3.62 18.23
CA ARG A 414 9.83 -3.97 16.83
C ARG A 414 9.27 -5.38 16.74
N PHE A 415 8.19 -5.54 15.98
CA PHE A 415 7.67 -6.85 15.63
C PHE A 415 8.38 -7.34 14.35
N VAL A 416 9.12 -8.43 14.47
CA VAL A 416 9.82 -9.08 13.37
C VAL A 416 9.08 -10.35 13.00
N PRO A 417 8.47 -10.46 11.81
CA PRO A 417 7.77 -11.68 11.39
C PRO A 417 8.71 -12.89 11.41
N TYR A 418 8.29 -13.97 12.08
CA TYR A 418 9.06 -15.21 12.17
C TYR A 418 8.11 -16.41 12.26
N GLY A 419 8.22 -17.32 11.28
CA GLY A 419 7.29 -18.44 11.15
C GLY A 419 5.84 -17.97 10.97
N SER A 420 4.96 -18.41 11.87
CA SER A 420 3.53 -18.00 11.90
C SER A 420 3.23 -16.85 12.87
N GLY A 421 4.24 -16.35 13.60
CA GLY A 421 4.10 -15.29 14.59
C GLY A 421 5.18 -14.21 14.43
N TYR A 422 5.54 -13.61 15.55
CA TYR A 422 6.49 -12.50 15.63
C TYR A 422 7.50 -12.75 16.73
N VAL A 423 8.74 -12.38 16.46
CA VAL A 423 9.73 -12.08 17.48
C VAL A 423 9.63 -10.59 17.81
N ILE A 424 9.55 -10.24 19.09
CA ILE A 424 9.38 -8.86 19.54
C ILE A 424 10.70 -8.37 20.12
N ARG A 425 11.28 -7.30 19.56
CA ARG A 425 12.63 -6.83 19.92
C ARG A 425 12.60 -5.43 20.52
N PRO A 426 13.10 -5.20 21.75
CA PRO A 426 13.23 -3.85 22.29
C PRO A 426 14.27 -3.03 21.52
N LYS A 427 14.04 -1.73 21.35
CA LYS A 427 14.96 -0.81 20.68
C LYS A 427 16.21 -0.51 21.52
N SER A 428 16.15 -0.61 22.85
CA SER A 428 17.29 -0.34 23.73
C SER A 428 18.38 -1.41 23.69
N SER A 429 17.99 -2.68 23.61
CA SER A 429 18.89 -3.83 23.74
C SER A 429 19.00 -4.66 22.46
N TYR A 430 17.99 -4.58 21.59
CA TYR A 430 17.86 -5.41 20.39
C TYR A 430 17.82 -6.91 20.66
N GLN A 431 17.66 -7.30 21.92
CA GLN A 431 17.38 -8.67 22.32
C GLN A 431 15.94 -9.05 21.97
N CYS A 432 15.49 -10.21 22.40
CA CYS A 432 14.16 -10.71 22.12
C CYS A 432 13.34 -10.75 23.40
N LEU A 433 12.06 -10.40 23.29
CA LEU A 433 11.09 -10.69 24.32
C LEU A 433 11.08 -12.21 24.53
N ASP A 434 11.25 -12.65 25.76
CA ASP A 434 11.43 -14.05 26.13
C ASP A 434 10.53 -14.38 27.31
N VAL A 435 9.95 -15.58 27.26
CA VAL A 435 9.28 -16.14 28.41
C VAL A 435 10.22 -17.08 29.18
N ASN A 436 10.55 -16.69 30.41
CA ASN A 436 11.57 -17.35 31.20
C ASN A 436 11.19 -18.81 31.54
N ASN A 437 11.91 -19.74 30.93
CA ASN A 437 11.70 -21.18 31.07
C ASN A 437 12.39 -21.81 32.31
N SER A 438 13.03 -21.04 33.20
CA SER A 438 13.66 -21.58 34.41
C SER A 438 12.67 -21.88 35.55
N LEU A 439 11.40 -21.46 35.43
CA LEU A 439 10.36 -21.52 36.46
C LEU A 439 9.15 -22.41 36.06
N PHE A 440 9.36 -23.71 35.87
CA PHE A 440 8.29 -24.65 35.50
C PHE A 440 7.29 -25.01 36.65
N SER A 441 7.46 -24.48 37.87
CA SER A 441 6.72 -24.97 39.06
C SER A 441 5.62 -24.04 39.62
N SER A 442 5.44 -22.82 39.11
CA SER A 442 4.55 -21.81 39.72
C SER A 442 3.21 -21.54 39.00
N GLY A 443 2.97 -22.13 37.81
CA GLY A 443 1.74 -21.88 37.03
C GLY A 443 1.73 -20.58 36.21
N TYR A 444 2.64 -19.65 36.51
CA TYR A 444 2.97 -18.43 35.75
C TYR A 444 4.49 -18.34 35.57
N GLN A 445 4.94 -17.74 34.46
CA GLN A 445 6.36 -17.53 34.14
C GLN A 445 6.58 -16.07 33.77
N ASP A 446 7.65 -15.46 34.29
CA ASP A 446 7.94 -14.04 34.06
C ASP A 446 8.45 -13.77 32.64
N LEU A 447 8.20 -12.56 32.17
CA LEU A 447 8.73 -12.05 30.91
C LEU A 447 10.05 -11.31 31.16
N GLU A 448 10.99 -11.55 30.26
CA GLU A 448 12.31 -10.95 30.25
C GLU A 448 12.71 -10.61 28.81
N GLN A 449 13.82 -9.91 28.67
CA GLN A 449 14.57 -9.93 27.42
C GLN A 449 15.68 -10.97 27.52
N TYR A 450 15.95 -11.62 26.40
CA TYR A 450 17.03 -12.58 26.29
C TYR A 450 17.60 -12.55 24.88
N THR A 451 18.86 -12.96 24.74
CA THR A 451 19.50 -13.33 23.50
C THR A 451 18.52 -13.96 22.50
N CYS A 452 18.43 -13.37 21.31
CA CYS A 452 17.56 -13.85 20.23
C CYS A 452 18.05 -15.19 19.67
N ASN A 453 17.57 -16.30 20.22
CA ASN A 453 17.83 -17.65 19.76
C ASN A 453 16.71 -18.19 18.86
N TYR A 454 15.58 -17.45 18.78
CA TYR A 454 14.41 -17.79 17.97
C TYR A 454 13.73 -19.12 18.38
N ASP A 455 13.94 -19.54 19.62
CA ASP A 455 13.24 -20.69 20.20
C ASP A 455 11.75 -20.36 20.39
N ASP A 456 10.91 -21.39 20.52
CA ASP A 456 9.44 -21.22 20.57
C ASP A 456 8.96 -20.34 21.77
N ASN A 457 9.79 -20.12 22.80
CA ASN A 457 9.51 -19.21 23.93
C ASN A 457 9.80 -17.73 23.63
N GLN A 458 10.33 -17.40 22.45
CA GLN A 458 10.55 -16.04 21.96
C GLN A 458 9.61 -15.64 20.82
N VAL A 459 8.70 -16.55 20.43
CA VAL A 459 7.77 -16.34 19.32
C VAL A 459 6.37 -16.09 19.87
N PHE A 460 5.73 -15.03 19.39
CA PHE A 460 4.41 -14.58 19.83
C PHE A 460 3.44 -14.44 18.66
N GLU A 461 2.23 -14.95 18.83
CA GLU A 461 1.10 -14.71 17.95
C GLU A 461 0.34 -13.46 18.42
N LEU A 462 -0.15 -12.67 17.46
CA LEU A 462 -1.01 -11.54 17.73
C LEU A 462 -2.46 -11.88 17.41
N GLN A 463 -3.27 -11.98 18.45
CA GLN A 463 -4.71 -12.20 18.32
C GLN A 463 -5.40 -10.83 18.42
N ALA A 464 -5.79 -10.28 17.26
CA ALA A 464 -6.48 -9.00 17.20
C ALA A 464 -7.85 -9.10 17.89
N LEU A 465 -8.02 -8.34 18.97
CA LEU A 465 -9.31 -8.15 19.64
C LEU A 465 -10.07 -6.96 19.04
N SER A 466 -9.33 -6.04 18.45
CA SER A 466 -9.84 -4.86 17.76
C SER A 466 -8.84 -4.50 16.62
N THR A 467 -9.28 -4.43 15.36
CA THR A 467 -8.48 -3.93 14.23
C THR A 467 -8.49 -2.38 14.20
N PRO A 468 -7.72 -1.67 13.34
CA PRO A 468 -7.77 -0.20 13.23
C PRO A 468 -9.20 0.36 13.12
N ALA A 469 -10.13 -0.38 12.50
CA ALA A 469 -11.55 -0.05 12.39
C ALA A 469 -12.33 -0.02 13.72
N SER A 470 -11.74 -0.53 14.79
CA SER A 470 -12.35 -0.57 16.14
C SER A 470 -11.58 0.25 17.17
N TYR A 471 -10.36 0.70 16.84
CA TYR A 471 -9.61 1.67 17.64
C TYR A 471 -10.07 3.11 17.35
N ALA A 472 -10.39 3.42 16.09
CA ALA A 472 -11.07 4.68 15.71
C ALA A 472 -12.44 4.87 16.40
N ALA A 473 -13.11 3.78 16.77
CA ALA A 473 -14.40 3.82 17.45
C ALA A 473 -14.31 4.15 18.96
N ALA A 474 -13.14 4.01 19.58
CA ALA A 474 -12.97 4.15 21.02
C ALA A 474 -12.46 5.54 21.46
N GLN A 475 -11.84 6.30 20.57
CA GLN A 475 -11.53 7.72 20.78
C GLN A 475 -12.63 8.56 20.14
N ALA A 476 -13.56 9.06 20.96
CA ALA A 476 -14.64 9.99 20.59
C ALA A 476 -15.03 9.95 19.10
N ALA A 477 -15.64 8.84 18.66
CA ALA A 477 -16.04 8.70 17.26
C ALA A 477 -17.03 9.83 16.90
N ASN A 478 -16.61 10.72 16.00
CA ASN A 478 -17.54 11.67 15.44
C ASN A 478 -18.51 10.90 14.51
N ASN A 479 -19.79 11.26 14.50
CA ASN A 479 -20.78 10.65 13.61
C ASN A 479 -21.02 11.49 12.35
N GLU A 480 -20.04 12.33 11.98
CA GLU A 480 -20.17 13.34 10.92
C GLU A 480 -20.36 12.73 9.52
N THR A 481 -21.26 13.28 8.71
CA THR A 481 -21.60 12.68 7.41
C THR A 481 -20.41 12.73 6.44
N VAL A 482 -20.17 11.63 5.72
CA VAL A 482 -19.20 11.55 4.62
C VAL A 482 -19.86 12.03 3.32
N VAL A 483 -19.21 12.95 2.63
CA VAL A 483 -19.70 13.56 1.40
C VAL A 483 -18.79 13.18 0.24
N LEU A 484 -19.32 12.42 -0.72
CA LEU A 484 -18.61 12.01 -1.93
C LEU A 484 -18.78 13.07 -3.03
N LEU A 485 -17.67 13.62 -3.55
CA LEU A 485 -17.66 14.70 -4.54
C LEU A 485 -16.84 14.34 -5.79
N HIS A 486 -17.51 14.20 -6.93
CA HIS A 486 -16.90 13.77 -8.19
C HIS A 486 -16.06 14.87 -8.89
N GLY A 487 -15.28 14.49 -9.90
CA GLY A 487 -14.48 15.39 -10.74
C GLY A 487 -15.20 15.92 -11.97
N PHE A 488 -14.45 16.12 -13.07
CA PHE A 488 -14.93 16.79 -14.28
C PHE A 488 -15.83 15.93 -15.20
N ALA A 489 -16.11 14.69 -14.80
CA ALA A 489 -16.89 13.74 -15.59
C ALA A 489 -17.77 12.86 -14.69
N GLY A 490 -18.38 13.44 -13.65
CA GLY A 490 -19.23 12.71 -12.71
C GLY A 490 -20.71 13.08 -12.80
N TRP A 491 -21.54 12.23 -12.19
CA TRP A 491 -23.01 12.27 -12.28
C TRP A 491 -23.66 11.80 -10.98
N GLY A 492 -24.95 12.11 -10.84
CA GLY A 492 -25.77 11.70 -9.69
C GLY A 492 -26.18 10.24 -9.72
N ARG A 493 -26.61 9.72 -8.56
CA ARG A 493 -26.88 8.28 -8.34
C ARG A 493 -27.92 7.66 -9.29
N ASN A 494 -28.85 8.48 -9.77
CA ASN A 494 -29.96 8.06 -10.64
C ASN A 494 -29.70 8.35 -12.14
N GLU A 495 -28.58 8.98 -12.46
CA GLU A 495 -28.12 9.20 -13.83
C GLU A 495 -27.41 7.93 -14.37
N MET A 496 -27.05 7.94 -15.66
CA MET A 496 -26.30 6.87 -16.33
C MET A 496 -26.90 5.47 -16.14
N PHE A 497 -28.24 5.38 -16.20
CA PHE A 497 -29.00 4.14 -15.98
C PHE A 497 -28.71 3.44 -14.63
N GLY A 498 -28.29 4.22 -13.64
CA GLY A 498 -27.91 3.75 -12.32
C GLY A 498 -26.49 3.20 -12.22
N PHE A 499 -25.64 3.37 -13.25
CA PHE A 499 -24.20 3.16 -13.13
C PHE A 499 -23.61 4.15 -12.14
N LYS A 500 -22.88 3.68 -11.13
CA LYS A 500 -22.37 4.54 -10.06
C LYS A 500 -21.01 5.09 -10.42
N TYR A 501 -20.86 6.42 -10.37
CA TYR A 501 -19.53 7.06 -10.44
C TYR A 501 -18.64 6.53 -9.31
N TRP A 502 -19.17 6.53 -8.08
CA TRP A 502 -18.50 5.98 -6.90
C TRP A 502 -18.84 4.49 -6.73
N GLY A 503 -18.02 3.63 -7.34
CA GLY A 503 -18.07 2.18 -7.23
C GLY A 503 -18.06 1.45 -8.59
N GLY A 504 -18.48 2.12 -9.67
CA GLY A 504 -18.40 1.60 -11.04
C GLY A 504 -19.29 0.38 -11.31
N GLY A 505 -20.38 0.21 -10.58
CA GLY A 505 -21.33 -0.88 -10.80
C GLY A 505 -22.76 -0.47 -11.16
N TRP A 506 -23.56 -1.47 -11.52
CA TRP A 506 -24.94 -1.32 -12.00
C TRP A 506 -25.93 -1.89 -10.97
N LYS A 507 -27.17 -1.36 -10.95
CA LYS A 507 -28.32 -1.94 -10.22
C LYS A 507 -28.00 -2.30 -8.74
N GLY A 508 -27.27 -1.42 -8.04
CA GLY A 508 -26.95 -1.59 -6.61
C GLY A 508 -25.76 -2.51 -6.28
N LYS A 509 -25.07 -3.06 -7.29
CA LYS A 509 -23.79 -3.74 -7.09
C LYS A 509 -22.65 -2.75 -7.27
N LYS A 510 -21.58 -2.86 -6.47
CA LYS A 510 -20.44 -1.92 -6.42
C LYS A 510 -20.91 -0.46 -6.34
N ASP A 511 -21.58 -0.13 -5.23
CA ASP A 511 -22.01 1.22 -4.87
C ASP A 511 -21.29 1.62 -3.59
N LEU A 512 -20.31 2.52 -3.68
CA LEU A 512 -19.46 2.86 -2.55
C LEU A 512 -20.26 3.53 -1.43
N GLN A 513 -21.24 4.36 -1.75
CA GLN A 513 -22.07 5.02 -0.75
C GLN A 513 -22.86 4.00 0.07
N GLU A 514 -23.55 3.07 -0.61
CA GLU A 514 -24.35 2.05 0.09
C GLU A 514 -23.45 1.08 0.85
N TYR A 515 -22.25 0.79 0.34
CA TYR A 515 -21.25 0.03 1.06
C TYR A 515 -20.85 0.73 2.37
N LEU A 516 -20.43 2.00 2.32
CA LEU A 516 -20.04 2.75 3.53
C LEU A 516 -21.21 2.87 4.53
N LYS A 517 -22.43 3.13 4.04
CA LYS A 517 -23.65 3.11 4.87
C LYS A 517 -23.87 1.76 5.54
N SER A 518 -23.65 0.66 4.83
CA SER A 518 -23.77 -0.69 5.41
C SER A 518 -22.74 -0.98 6.51
N GLN A 519 -21.64 -0.22 6.52
CA GLN A 519 -20.60 -0.27 7.56
C GLN A 519 -20.84 0.73 8.70
N GLY A 520 -22.01 1.39 8.73
CA GLY A 520 -22.37 2.35 9.79
C GLY A 520 -21.94 3.78 9.53
N HIS A 521 -21.37 4.08 8.35
CA HIS A 521 -20.90 5.42 8.01
C HIS A 521 -21.92 6.16 7.15
N ASP A 522 -22.64 7.12 7.73
CA ASP A 522 -23.57 7.93 6.95
C ASP A 522 -22.83 8.67 5.83
N THR A 523 -23.33 8.48 4.61
CA THR A 523 -22.64 8.89 3.39
C THR A 523 -23.62 9.42 2.35
N VAL A 524 -23.34 10.58 1.77
CA VAL A 524 -24.12 11.19 0.69
C VAL A 524 -23.23 11.45 -0.54
N THR A 525 -23.83 11.46 -1.72
CA THR A 525 -23.14 11.74 -2.98
C THR A 525 -23.66 13.04 -3.57
N LEU A 526 -22.75 13.98 -3.84
CA LEU A 526 -23.06 15.21 -4.57
C LEU A 526 -22.98 14.98 -6.07
N ALA A 527 -23.80 15.74 -6.81
CA ALA A 527 -23.83 15.74 -8.26
C ALA A 527 -23.81 17.19 -8.77
N VAL A 528 -22.62 17.73 -8.94
CA VAL A 528 -22.38 19.12 -9.39
C VAL A 528 -22.07 19.15 -10.89
N GLY A 529 -22.02 20.33 -11.50
CA GLY A 529 -21.67 20.53 -12.90
C GLY A 529 -20.31 19.92 -13.23
N PRO A 530 -20.24 18.83 -14.00
CA PRO A 530 -18.95 18.20 -14.34
C PRO A 530 -18.03 19.17 -15.09
N LEU A 531 -18.57 20.09 -15.88
CA LEU A 531 -17.75 20.96 -16.73
C LEU A 531 -17.71 22.42 -16.26
N SER A 532 -18.45 22.78 -15.21
CA SER A 532 -18.47 24.10 -14.59
C SER A 532 -17.16 24.40 -13.84
N SER A 533 -16.92 25.67 -13.50
CA SER A 533 -15.79 26.06 -12.64
C SER A 533 -15.91 25.48 -11.24
N ASN A 534 -14.81 25.46 -10.50
CA ASN A 534 -14.80 25.08 -9.09
C ASN A 534 -15.62 26.05 -8.22
N TRP A 535 -15.78 27.31 -8.62
CA TRP A 535 -16.68 28.26 -7.97
C TRP A 535 -18.12 27.79 -8.07
N ASP A 536 -18.62 27.62 -9.30
CA ASP A 536 -19.98 27.17 -9.56
C ASP A 536 -20.28 25.85 -8.85
N ARG A 537 -19.36 24.89 -8.98
CA ARG A 537 -19.46 23.57 -8.34
C ARG A 537 -19.47 23.66 -6.81
N ALA A 538 -18.72 24.58 -6.21
CA ALA A 538 -18.70 24.77 -4.76
C ALA A 538 -20.03 25.37 -4.26
N VAL A 539 -20.58 26.34 -4.98
CA VAL A 539 -21.91 26.91 -4.68
C VAL A 539 -23.00 25.84 -4.84
N GLU A 540 -22.98 25.07 -5.93
CA GLU A 540 -23.90 23.95 -6.14
C GLU A 540 -23.79 22.92 -5.02
N ALA A 541 -22.57 22.54 -4.60
CA ALA A 541 -22.33 21.62 -3.50
C ALA A 541 -22.92 22.15 -2.18
N TYR A 542 -22.73 23.44 -1.89
CA TYR A 542 -23.30 24.08 -0.69
C TYR A 542 -24.83 23.93 -0.65
N TYR A 543 -25.53 24.30 -1.73
CA TYR A 543 -26.99 24.24 -1.75
C TYR A 543 -27.54 22.81 -1.84
N GLN A 544 -26.80 21.84 -2.41
CA GLN A 544 -27.17 20.42 -2.31
C GLN A 544 -27.08 19.89 -0.88
N LEU A 545 -26.06 20.30 -0.13
CA LEU A 545 -25.89 19.88 1.27
C LEU A 545 -26.89 20.57 2.19
N LYS A 546 -26.96 21.91 2.13
CA LYS A 546 -27.74 22.73 3.07
C LYS A 546 -29.21 22.93 2.66
N GLY A 547 -29.53 22.69 1.40
CA GLY A 547 -30.83 22.98 0.81
C GLY A 547 -30.98 24.44 0.36
N GLY A 548 -31.97 24.69 -0.49
CA GLY A 548 -32.24 26.01 -1.07
C GLY A 548 -31.92 26.09 -2.56
N CYS A 549 -32.00 27.29 -3.11
CA CYS A 549 -31.74 27.54 -4.53
C CYS A 549 -30.33 28.06 -4.75
N VAL A 550 -29.61 27.45 -5.69
CA VAL A 550 -28.27 27.85 -6.07
C VAL A 550 -28.26 29.32 -6.43
N ASN A 551 -27.39 30.09 -5.76
CA ASN A 551 -27.11 31.48 -6.04
C ASN A 551 -25.58 31.59 -6.21
N TYR A 552 -25.13 31.70 -7.46
CA TYR A 552 -23.72 31.77 -7.86
C TYR A 552 -23.04 33.09 -7.47
N GLY A 553 -23.77 34.05 -6.90
CA GLY A 553 -23.27 35.39 -6.62
C GLY A 553 -23.64 36.36 -7.74
N ALA A 554 -24.14 37.54 -7.36
CA ALA A 554 -24.54 38.55 -8.32
C ALA A 554 -23.32 39.12 -9.08
N THR A 555 -22.21 39.32 -8.36
CA THR A 555 -20.97 39.87 -8.93
C THR A 555 -20.36 38.84 -9.89
N HIS A 556 -20.10 37.62 -9.43
CA HIS A 556 -19.57 36.50 -10.22
C HIS A 556 -20.38 36.28 -11.50
N ALA A 557 -21.71 36.12 -11.38
CA ALA A 557 -22.58 35.90 -12.52
C ALA A 557 -22.53 37.05 -13.54
N SER A 558 -22.46 38.30 -13.07
CA SER A 558 -22.32 39.46 -13.95
C SER A 558 -20.95 39.54 -14.63
N THR A 559 -19.87 39.16 -13.93
CA THR A 559 -18.50 39.14 -14.44
C THR A 559 -18.31 38.10 -15.53
N HIS A 560 -18.90 36.91 -15.34
CA HIS A 560 -18.73 35.78 -16.26
C HIS A 560 -19.86 35.65 -17.29
N GLY A 561 -20.96 36.40 -17.11
CA GLY A 561 -22.02 36.51 -18.10
C GLY A 561 -22.97 35.30 -18.13
N HIS A 562 -23.25 34.71 -16.97
CA HIS A 562 -24.22 33.63 -16.81
C HIS A 562 -25.31 33.99 -15.78
N ALA A 563 -26.33 33.15 -15.62
CA ALA A 563 -27.40 33.41 -14.67
C ALA A 563 -26.90 33.34 -13.22
N GLN A 564 -27.37 34.26 -12.37
CA GLN A 564 -27.06 34.25 -10.94
C GLN A 564 -27.68 33.05 -10.21
N TYR A 565 -28.88 32.64 -10.60
CA TYR A 565 -29.61 31.57 -9.92
C TYR A 565 -29.62 30.28 -10.74
N GLY A 566 -29.48 29.15 -10.05
CA GLY A 566 -29.52 27.82 -10.61
C GLY A 566 -30.66 26.97 -10.03
N ARG A 567 -30.42 25.67 -9.90
CA ARG A 567 -31.40 24.69 -9.41
C ARG A 567 -31.66 24.85 -7.91
N CYS A 568 -32.81 24.35 -7.46
CA CYS A 568 -33.14 24.25 -6.04
C CYS A 568 -33.06 22.81 -5.56
N PHE A 569 -32.58 22.63 -4.33
CA PHE A 569 -32.34 21.33 -3.72
C PHE A 569 -32.99 21.24 -2.34
N GLU A 570 -33.49 20.05 -2.03
CA GLU A 570 -33.70 19.66 -0.64
C GLU A 570 -32.35 19.38 0.01
N ALA A 571 -32.23 19.66 1.30
CA ALA A 571 -30.99 19.48 2.03
C ALA A 571 -30.64 17.99 2.15
N LEU A 572 -29.48 17.59 1.62
CA LEU A 572 -28.95 16.23 1.85
C LEU A 572 -28.42 16.05 3.28
N VAL A 573 -27.99 17.13 3.92
CA VAL A 573 -27.50 17.15 5.31
C VAL A 573 -28.15 18.34 6.02
N PRO A 574 -29.43 18.26 6.41
CA PRO A 574 -30.20 19.39 6.92
C PRO A 574 -29.56 20.05 8.16
N ASP A 575 -29.00 19.23 9.04
CA ASP A 575 -28.40 19.66 10.30
C ASP A 575 -26.92 20.09 10.16
N TRP A 576 -26.40 20.23 8.92
CA TRP A 576 -25.02 20.62 8.67
C TRP A 576 -24.69 22.00 9.22
N ASP A 577 -23.84 22.06 10.24
CA ASP A 577 -23.40 23.27 10.92
C ASP A 577 -22.06 23.08 11.66
N ALA A 578 -21.74 23.94 12.62
CA ALA A 578 -20.48 23.87 13.38
C ALA A 578 -20.45 22.73 14.41
N SER A 579 -21.61 22.21 14.83
CA SER A 579 -21.75 21.08 15.75
C SER A 579 -21.84 19.75 15.00
N ASN A 580 -22.41 19.77 13.79
CA ASN A 580 -22.49 18.61 12.88
C ASN A 580 -21.68 18.91 11.62
N LYS A 581 -20.36 18.80 11.71
CA LYS A 581 -19.49 19.00 10.55
C LYS A 581 -19.61 17.82 9.57
N ILE A 582 -18.92 17.93 8.45
CA ILE A 582 -18.82 16.87 7.45
C ILE A 582 -17.37 16.53 7.11
N HIS A 583 -17.20 15.32 6.56
CA HIS A 583 -15.99 14.88 5.89
C HIS A 583 -16.21 14.90 4.38
N ILE A 584 -15.36 15.56 3.60
CA ILE A 584 -15.47 15.56 2.15
C ILE A 584 -14.42 14.60 1.57
N ILE A 585 -14.85 13.60 0.83
CA ILE A 585 -13.98 12.74 0.01
C ILE A 585 -14.22 13.08 -1.45
N ALA A 586 -13.19 13.60 -2.10
CA ALA A 586 -13.31 14.16 -3.43
C ALA A 586 -12.32 13.54 -4.40
N HIS A 587 -12.80 13.22 -5.61
CA HIS A 587 -12.00 12.64 -6.68
C HIS A 587 -11.74 13.67 -7.78
N SER A 588 -10.52 13.69 -8.34
CA SER A 588 -10.16 14.51 -9.50
C SER A 588 -10.44 16.00 -9.24
N GLN A 589 -11.08 16.73 -10.17
CA GLN A 589 -11.44 18.14 -9.97
C GLN A 589 -12.25 18.39 -8.67
N GLY A 590 -12.96 17.38 -8.15
CA GLY A 590 -13.71 17.49 -6.91
C GLY A 590 -12.85 17.95 -5.73
N GLY A 591 -11.56 17.60 -5.69
CA GLY A 591 -10.68 18.05 -4.62
C GLY A 591 -10.35 19.55 -4.69
N GLN A 592 -10.32 20.14 -5.89
CA GLN A 592 -10.25 21.60 -6.03
C GLN A 592 -11.57 22.24 -5.58
N THR A 593 -12.71 21.66 -5.98
CA THR A 593 -14.04 22.13 -5.59
C THR A 593 -14.23 22.13 -4.07
N ALA A 594 -13.82 21.05 -3.38
CA ALA A 594 -13.91 20.93 -1.93
C ALA A 594 -13.12 22.04 -1.20
N ARG A 595 -11.96 22.42 -1.75
CA ARG A 595 -11.14 23.52 -1.21
C ARG A 595 -11.78 24.88 -1.42
N VAL A 596 -12.38 25.12 -2.59
CA VAL A 596 -13.13 26.36 -2.87
C VAL A 596 -14.35 26.46 -1.96
N LEU A 597 -15.11 25.38 -1.77
CA LEU A 597 -16.23 25.34 -0.82
C LEU A 597 -15.77 25.67 0.60
N LEU A 598 -14.68 25.05 1.06
CA LEU A 598 -14.13 25.35 2.39
C LEU A 598 -13.73 26.82 2.51
N LYS A 599 -13.07 27.39 1.49
CA LYS A 599 -12.70 28.80 1.49
C LYS A 599 -13.94 29.70 1.57
N LEU A 600 -14.96 29.46 0.75
CA LEU A 600 -16.20 30.25 0.78
C LEU A 600 -16.88 30.14 2.15
N LEU A 601 -16.94 28.95 2.75
CA LEU A 601 -17.47 28.77 4.09
C LEU A 601 -16.69 29.55 5.15
N ARG A 602 -15.36 29.57 5.08
CA ARG A 602 -14.50 30.21 6.09
C ARG A 602 -14.40 31.71 5.91
N ASP A 603 -14.11 32.15 4.70
CA ASP A 603 -13.73 33.52 4.40
C ASP A 603 -14.87 34.31 3.76
N GLY A 604 -15.87 33.62 3.19
CA GLY A 604 -16.91 34.24 2.38
C GLY A 604 -16.36 34.77 1.05
N SER A 605 -17.14 35.65 0.42
CA SER A 605 -16.68 36.51 -0.66
C SER A 605 -17.23 37.91 -0.42
N PRO A 606 -16.43 38.84 0.12
CA PRO A 606 -16.88 40.20 0.39
C PRO A 606 -17.17 41.01 -0.88
N GLU A 607 -16.69 40.55 -2.04
CA GLU A 607 -17.01 41.14 -3.36
C GLU A 607 -18.44 40.83 -3.82
N GLU A 608 -19.08 39.81 -3.23
CA GLU A 608 -20.46 39.46 -3.52
C GLU A 608 -21.44 40.33 -2.73
N ASN A 609 -22.49 40.77 -3.41
CA ASN A 609 -23.67 41.29 -2.72
C ASN A 609 -24.58 40.10 -2.38
N TYR A 610 -24.60 39.70 -1.11
CA TYR A 610 -25.22 38.45 -0.69
C TYR A 610 -26.30 38.63 0.38
N GLU A 611 -27.23 37.67 0.40
CA GLU A 611 -28.24 37.56 1.46
C GLU A 611 -27.67 36.82 2.68
N ALA A 612 -28.15 37.19 3.87
CA ALA A 612 -27.77 36.53 5.13
C ALA A 612 -28.10 35.03 5.06
N GLY A 613 -27.17 34.19 5.52
CA GLY A 613 -27.28 32.74 5.44
C GLY A 613 -26.72 32.11 4.17
N SER A 614 -26.32 32.89 3.15
CA SER A 614 -25.67 32.36 1.95
C SER A 614 -24.21 31.96 2.20
N VAL A 615 -23.64 31.13 1.32
CA VAL A 615 -22.24 30.67 1.42
C VAL A 615 -21.24 31.84 1.43
N PHE A 616 -21.56 32.96 0.78
CA PHE A 616 -20.67 34.14 0.65
C PHE A 616 -20.50 34.95 1.93
N GLU A 617 -21.34 34.72 2.94
CA GLU A 617 -21.20 35.36 4.26
C GLU A 617 -19.94 34.90 5.01
N GLY A 618 -19.42 33.71 4.72
CA GLY A 618 -18.23 33.19 5.41
C GLY A 618 -18.46 32.87 6.89
N GLY A 619 -17.37 32.78 7.66
CA GLY A 619 -17.40 32.61 9.12
C GLY A 619 -17.82 31.22 9.63
N ARG A 620 -17.85 30.20 8.77
CA ARG A 620 -18.42 28.87 9.07
C ARG A 620 -17.35 27.79 9.22
N ASN A 621 -17.25 27.22 10.42
CA ASN A 621 -16.41 26.06 10.71
C ASN A 621 -17.19 24.74 10.58
N TRP A 622 -17.64 24.42 9.36
CA TRP A 622 -18.59 23.31 9.14
C TRP A 622 -17.97 22.07 8.46
N VAL A 623 -16.66 22.08 8.19
CA VAL A 623 -15.95 20.97 7.56
C VAL A 623 -14.87 20.48 8.51
N ARG A 624 -14.86 19.17 8.79
CA ARG A 624 -13.84 18.53 9.63
C ARG A 624 -12.62 18.13 8.84
N SER A 625 -12.84 17.53 7.66
CA SER A 625 -11.74 17.10 6.81
C SER A 625 -12.04 17.18 5.32
N ILE A 626 -10.97 17.33 4.54
CA ILE A 626 -10.97 17.17 3.09
C ILE A 626 -10.00 16.06 2.73
N THR A 627 -10.48 15.07 2.00
CA THR A 627 -9.68 14.00 1.40
C THR A 627 -9.73 14.14 -0.11
N THR A 628 -8.57 14.11 -0.75
CA THR A 628 -8.46 14.15 -2.20
C THR A 628 -7.88 12.86 -2.77
N VAL A 629 -8.41 12.43 -3.91
CA VAL A 629 -7.94 11.24 -4.63
C VAL A 629 -7.77 11.61 -6.10
N SER A 630 -6.56 11.45 -6.65
CA SER A 630 -6.23 11.86 -8.02
C SER A 630 -6.52 13.33 -8.34
N THR A 631 -6.49 14.22 -7.35
CA THR A 631 -6.83 15.64 -7.56
C THR A 631 -5.69 16.38 -8.25
N PRO A 632 -5.95 17.14 -9.32
CA PRO A 632 -4.94 18.00 -9.93
C PRO A 632 -4.77 19.29 -9.11
N HIS A 633 -4.17 19.22 -7.92
CA HIS A 633 -4.02 20.40 -7.05
C HIS A 633 -3.25 21.52 -7.73
N ASN A 634 -2.28 21.15 -8.57
CA ASN A 634 -1.43 22.06 -9.34
C ASN A 634 -1.77 22.01 -10.85
N GLY A 635 -2.96 21.51 -11.18
CA GLY A 635 -3.42 21.32 -12.56
C GLY A 635 -2.90 20.03 -13.18
N THR A 636 -3.30 19.77 -14.41
CA THR A 636 -2.83 18.66 -15.21
C THR A 636 -2.27 19.17 -16.54
N THR A 637 -1.17 18.58 -16.99
CA THR A 637 -0.61 18.89 -18.31
C THR A 637 -1.51 18.38 -19.45
N LEU A 638 -2.51 17.57 -19.14
CA LEU A 638 -3.46 17.03 -20.11
C LEU A 638 -4.16 18.13 -20.93
N THR A 639 -4.57 19.22 -20.28
CA THR A 639 -5.35 20.32 -20.90
C THR A 639 -4.57 21.07 -21.98
N GLU A 640 -3.25 20.91 -22.03
CA GLU A 640 -2.37 21.53 -23.02
C GLU A 640 -2.60 20.97 -24.44
N PHE A 641 -3.19 19.77 -24.53
CA PHE A 641 -3.45 19.10 -25.80
C PHE A 641 -4.85 18.49 -25.90
N PHE A 642 -5.39 17.98 -24.79
CA PHE A 642 -6.70 17.32 -24.76
C PHE A 642 -7.75 18.18 -24.07
N ASN A 643 -8.95 18.22 -24.63
CA ASN A 643 -10.08 18.92 -24.03
C ASN A 643 -10.83 17.98 -23.06
N PRO A 644 -11.11 18.37 -21.80
CA PRO A 644 -11.92 17.60 -20.86
C PRO A 644 -13.30 17.19 -21.41
N LEU A 645 -13.86 17.95 -22.36
CA LEU A 645 -15.06 17.59 -23.11
C LEU A 645 -14.87 16.28 -23.88
N ASP A 646 -13.78 16.14 -24.62
CA ASP A 646 -13.49 14.92 -25.40
C ASP A 646 -13.32 13.71 -24.48
N ILE A 647 -12.73 13.91 -23.31
CA ILE A 647 -12.53 12.87 -22.32
C ILE A 647 -13.86 12.44 -21.71
N THR A 648 -14.72 13.41 -21.40
CA THR A 648 -16.08 13.17 -20.92
C THR A 648 -16.88 12.37 -21.96
N GLU A 649 -16.78 12.74 -23.24
CA GLU A 649 -17.41 12.01 -24.35
C GLU A 649 -16.92 10.57 -24.45
N GLN A 650 -15.60 10.35 -24.35
CA GLN A 650 -14.97 9.02 -24.36
C GLN A 650 -15.43 8.16 -23.19
N LEU A 651 -15.51 8.73 -21.99
CA LEU A 651 -15.94 8.02 -20.79
C LEU A 651 -17.41 7.61 -20.90
N VAL A 652 -18.30 8.56 -21.21
CA VAL A 652 -19.74 8.29 -21.38
C VAL A 652 -19.95 7.26 -22.48
N THR A 653 -19.20 7.36 -23.58
CA THR A 653 -19.23 6.40 -24.68
C THR A 653 -18.84 5.00 -24.27
N SER A 654 -17.80 4.89 -23.45
CA SER A 654 -17.35 3.60 -22.93
C SER A 654 -18.40 2.96 -22.02
N ILE A 655 -19.10 3.76 -21.20
CA ILE A 655 -20.13 3.28 -20.27
C ILE A 655 -21.35 2.75 -21.03
N TYR A 656 -21.93 3.50 -21.97
CA TYR A 656 -23.13 3.02 -22.67
C TYR A 656 -22.83 1.81 -23.57
N ARG A 657 -21.61 1.73 -24.15
CA ARG A 657 -21.16 0.53 -24.88
C ARG A 657 -21.00 -0.68 -23.96
N ALA A 658 -20.42 -0.49 -22.79
CA ALA A 658 -20.32 -1.55 -21.77
C ALA A 658 -21.69 -2.02 -21.28
N ALA A 659 -22.71 -1.15 -21.33
CA ALA A 659 -24.10 -1.49 -21.04
C ALA A 659 -24.81 -2.26 -22.18
N GLY A 660 -24.14 -2.50 -23.31
CA GLY A 660 -24.72 -3.19 -24.47
C GLY A 660 -25.68 -2.33 -25.30
N LEU A 661 -25.63 -1.00 -25.16
CA LEU A 661 -26.47 -0.07 -25.91
C LEU A 661 -25.83 0.28 -27.26
N ALA A 662 -26.63 0.23 -28.33
CA ALA A 662 -26.18 0.51 -29.69
C ALA A 662 -25.92 2.01 -29.94
N SER A 663 -26.60 2.90 -29.20
CA SER A 663 -26.46 4.35 -29.32
C SER A 663 -26.66 5.03 -27.96
N GLY A 664 -26.14 6.25 -27.84
CA GLY A 664 -26.32 7.10 -26.66
C GLY A 664 -27.71 7.75 -26.56
N GLU A 665 -28.68 7.39 -27.40
CA GLU A 665 -30.00 8.07 -27.46
C GLU A 665 -30.73 8.07 -26.13
N ASN A 666 -30.63 6.96 -25.39
CA ASN A 666 -31.25 6.79 -24.08
C ASN A 666 -30.36 7.25 -22.91
N VAL A 667 -29.14 7.75 -23.14
CA VAL A 667 -28.24 8.17 -22.06
C VAL A 667 -28.84 9.35 -21.30
N VAL A 668 -28.99 9.16 -19.98
CA VAL A 668 -29.37 10.20 -19.04
C VAL A 668 -28.10 10.66 -18.33
N TYR A 669 -27.43 11.65 -18.91
CA TYR A 669 -26.30 12.33 -18.30
C TYR A 669 -26.51 13.84 -18.42
N ASP A 670 -26.62 14.49 -17.27
CA ASP A 670 -26.93 15.90 -17.12
C ASP A 670 -25.67 16.67 -16.72
N LEU A 671 -25.24 17.58 -17.61
CA LEU A 671 -24.05 18.41 -17.40
C LEU A 671 -24.30 19.60 -16.46
N LYS A 672 -25.55 19.84 -16.04
CA LYS A 672 -25.95 20.85 -15.04
C LYS A 672 -25.47 22.27 -15.36
N LEU A 673 -25.47 22.61 -16.66
CA LEU A 673 -25.06 23.91 -17.19
C LEU A 673 -26.25 24.90 -17.28
N ASP A 674 -27.14 24.88 -16.30
CA ASP A 674 -28.37 25.68 -16.25
C ASP A 674 -28.09 27.18 -16.28
N GLN A 675 -27.05 27.62 -15.57
CA GLN A 675 -26.60 29.00 -15.52
C GLN A 675 -26.17 29.54 -16.89
N TRP A 676 -25.66 28.65 -17.73
CA TRP A 676 -25.27 28.95 -19.11
C TRP A 676 -26.41 28.79 -20.12
N ALA A 677 -27.62 28.45 -19.67
CA ALA A 677 -28.74 28.06 -20.52
C ALA A 677 -28.40 26.89 -21.48
N LEU A 678 -27.47 26.02 -21.08
CA LEU A 678 -27.01 24.86 -21.84
C LEU A 678 -27.62 23.57 -21.31
N THR A 679 -28.94 23.53 -21.22
CA THR A 679 -29.71 22.34 -20.83
C THR A 679 -30.14 21.53 -22.05
N ARG A 680 -30.32 20.22 -21.87
CA ARG A 680 -30.82 19.32 -22.92
C ARG A 680 -32.28 19.65 -23.24
N GLN A 681 -32.59 19.83 -24.52
CA GLN A 681 -33.94 20.19 -24.97
C GLN A 681 -34.84 18.95 -25.06
N ALA A 682 -36.16 19.16 -24.97
CA ALA A 682 -37.13 18.08 -25.12
C ALA A 682 -36.99 17.41 -26.51
N GLY A 683 -36.80 16.09 -26.50
CA GLY A 683 -36.60 15.30 -27.73
C GLY A 683 -35.19 15.37 -28.34
N GLU A 684 -34.27 16.18 -27.79
CA GLU A 684 -32.88 16.23 -28.23
C GLU A 684 -32.15 14.95 -27.81
N SER A 685 -31.39 14.34 -28.71
CA SER A 685 -30.54 13.19 -28.37
C SER A 685 -29.38 13.64 -27.47
N TRP A 686 -28.81 12.73 -26.66
CA TRP A 686 -27.62 13.09 -25.87
C TRP A 686 -26.45 13.52 -26.75
N ASN A 687 -26.27 12.88 -27.92
CA ASN A 687 -25.20 13.22 -28.85
C ASN A 687 -25.36 14.65 -29.43
N ASP A 688 -26.58 15.05 -29.78
CA ASP A 688 -26.84 16.39 -30.31
C ASP A 688 -26.70 17.46 -29.22
N TYR A 689 -27.21 17.17 -28.02
CA TYR A 689 -27.00 18.00 -26.84
C TYR A 689 -25.51 18.21 -26.57
N PHE A 690 -24.75 17.12 -26.48
CA PHE A 690 -23.33 17.16 -26.19
C PHE A 690 -22.54 17.90 -27.28
N ARG A 691 -22.88 17.70 -28.56
CA ARG A 691 -22.30 18.45 -29.68
C ARG A 691 -22.58 19.95 -29.55
N ARG A 692 -23.82 20.35 -29.25
CA ARG A 692 -24.19 21.76 -29.03
C ARG A 692 -23.44 22.38 -27.87
N VAL A 693 -23.25 21.64 -26.78
CA VAL A 693 -22.43 22.09 -25.65
C VAL A 693 -20.98 22.26 -26.09
N LYS A 694 -20.41 21.26 -26.77
CA LYS A 694 -19.01 21.25 -27.23
C LYS A 694 -18.69 22.40 -28.20
N ASP A 695 -19.63 22.73 -29.09
CA ASP A 695 -19.49 23.80 -30.08
C ASP A 695 -19.81 25.20 -29.50
N HIS A 696 -20.18 25.30 -28.22
CA HIS A 696 -20.52 26.57 -27.59
C HIS A 696 -19.26 27.40 -27.31
N ARG A 697 -19.34 28.72 -27.58
CA ARG A 697 -18.23 29.68 -27.39
C ARG A 697 -17.69 29.80 -25.96
N LEU A 698 -18.42 29.27 -24.97
CA LEU A 698 -18.05 29.24 -23.55
C LEU A 698 -16.62 28.73 -23.37
N TRP A 699 -16.24 27.68 -24.09
CA TRP A 699 -14.95 27.00 -23.92
C TRP A 699 -13.75 27.78 -24.47
N ASP A 700 -14.00 28.80 -25.31
CA ASP A 700 -12.96 29.66 -25.89
C ASP A 700 -12.95 31.06 -25.25
N GLU A 701 -14.09 31.53 -24.72
CA GLU A 701 -14.27 32.91 -24.24
C GLU A 701 -14.25 33.05 -22.71
N SER A 702 -14.45 31.97 -21.95
CA SER A 702 -14.59 32.03 -20.49
C SER A 702 -13.48 31.29 -19.74
N VAL A 703 -13.03 31.90 -18.63
CA VAL A 703 -12.20 31.25 -17.62
C VAL A 703 -13.03 30.56 -16.53
N ASP A 704 -14.35 30.77 -16.52
CA ASP A 704 -15.29 30.20 -15.56
C ASP A 704 -15.73 28.79 -15.98
N THR A 705 -14.74 27.91 -16.15
CA THR A 705 -14.94 26.54 -16.63
C THR A 705 -13.98 25.56 -15.97
N SER A 706 -14.35 24.28 -15.95
CA SER A 706 -13.44 23.20 -15.56
C SER A 706 -12.16 23.15 -16.39
N LEU A 707 -12.21 23.53 -17.68
CA LEU A 707 -11.06 23.51 -18.57
C LEU A 707 -9.96 24.45 -18.08
N TYR A 708 -10.33 25.67 -17.66
CA TYR A 708 -9.38 26.61 -17.11
C TYR A 708 -8.84 26.14 -15.76
N ASP A 709 -9.72 25.73 -14.85
CA ASP A 709 -9.36 25.31 -13.49
C ASP A 709 -8.50 24.04 -13.43
N LEU A 710 -8.67 23.12 -14.39
CA LEU A 710 -7.87 21.90 -14.49
C LEU A 710 -6.48 22.16 -15.07
N SER A 711 -6.28 23.28 -15.77
CA SER A 711 -5.03 23.56 -16.44
C SER A 711 -3.91 23.87 -15.46
N ALA A 712 -2.67 23.58 -15.86
CA ALA A 712 -1.49 23.98 -15.10
C ALA A 712 -1.36 25.52 -14.98
N GLU A 713 -2.03 26.27 -15.88
CA GLU A 713 -2.12 27.73 -15.81
C GLU A 713 -3.13 28.20 -14.75
N GLY A 714 -4.36 27.67 -14.77
CA GLY A 714 -5.45 28.13 -13.90
C GLY A 714 -5.39 27.58 -12.48
N ALA A 715 -4.96 26.34 -12.29
CA ALA A 715 -4.98 25.68 -10.98
C ALA A 715 -4.23 26.41 -9.86
N PRO A 716 -3.04 27.02 -10.10
CA PRO A 716 -2.36 27.82 -9.08
C PRO A 716 -3.15 29.06 -8.61
N TYR A 717 -4.03 29.60 -9.46
CA TYR A 717 -4.82 30.81 -9.18
C TYR A 717 -6.23 30.50 -8.66
N ILE A 718 -6.59 29.22 -8.50
CA ILE A 718 -7.83 28.83 -7.83
C ILE A 718 -7.80 29.42 -6.42
N TYR A 719 -8.90 30.10 -6.05
CA TYR A 719 -9.08 30.89 -4.83
C TYR A 719 -8.56 30.18 -3.57
N GLY A 720 -7.28 30.36 -3.22
CA GLY A 720 -6.62 29.69 -2.10
C GLY A 720 -5.63 28.58 -2.46
N GLY A 721 -4.91 28.73 -3.57
CA GLY A 721 -3.92 27.81 -4.13
C GLY A 721 -3.05 27.04 -3.13
N SER A 722 -2.65 27.61 -1.98
CA SER A 722 -1.89 26.92 -0.91
C SER A 722 -2.53 27.02 0.49
N ILE A 723 -3.72 27.61 0.60
CA ILE A 723 -4.35 27.93 1.88
C ILE A 723 -4.81 26.65 2.58
N THR A 724 -4.47 26.54 3.86
CA THR A 724 -4.98 25.54 4.80
C THR A 724 -5.55 26.24 6.04
N TYR A 725 -6.52 25.60 6.70
CA TYR A 725 -7.10 26.08 7.95
C TYR A 725 -6.65 25.18 9.11
N PRO A 726 -6.17 25.76 10.23
CA PRO A 726 -5.50 25.02 11.31
C PRO A 726 -6.42 24.06 12.07
N ASP A 727 -7.73 24.15 11.87
CA ASP A 727 -8.77 23.34 12.49
C ASP A 727 -9.44 22.33 11.53
N VAL A 728 -8.87 22.15 10.33
CA VAL A 728 -9.35 21.20 9.31
C VAL A 728 -8.26 20.19 8.98
N TYR A 729 -8.62 18.92 8.89
CA TYR A 729 -7.69 17.86 8.48
C TYR A 729 -7.67 17.69 6.96
N TYR A 730 -6.49 17.52 6.38
CA TYR A 730 -6.32 17.36 4.94
C TYR A 730 -5.62 16.05 4.64
N PHE A 731 -6.15 15.29 3.68
CA PHE A 731 -5.59 14.01 3.25
C PHE A 731 -5.51 13.96 1.73
N SER A 732 -4.49 13.31 1.19
CA SER A 732 -4.35 13.12 -0.26
C SER A 732 -3.87 11.73 -0.63
N TYR A 733 -4.45 11.18 -1.69
CA TYR A 733 -4.00 9.95 -2.35
C TYR A 733 -3.52 10.27 -3.75
N SER A 734 -2.26 9.93 -4.02
CA SER A 734 -1.67 10.02 -5.35
C SER A 734 -1.78 8.69 -6.08
N ASN A 735 -1.92 8.73 -7.40
CA ASN A 735 -2.06 7.55 -8.25
C ASN A 735 -1.07 7.59 -9.41
N GLN A 736 -0.64 6.43 -9.88
CA GLN A 736 0.29 6.32 -10.99
C GLN A 736 0.01 5.04 -11.78
N SER A 737 -0.37 5.21 -13.05
CA SER A 737 -0.61 4.13 -14.02
C SER A 737 0.49 4.07 -15.08
N THR A 738 1.69 4.54 -14.75
CA THR A 738 2.80 4.65 -15.69
C THR A 738 4.09 4.10 -15.10
N PHE A 739 5.02 3.69 -15.96
CA PHE A 739 6.39 3.33 -15.59
C PHE A 739 7.39 4.15 -16.39
N LYS A 740 8.57 4.39 -15.80
CA LYS A 740 9.66 5.11 -16.47
C LYS A 740 10.35 4.19 -17.47
N GLY A 741 10.46 4.62 -18.72
CA GLY A 741 11.19 3.88 -19.75
C GLY A 741 12.69 3.87 -19.50
N LEU A 742 13.32 2.71 -19.70
CA LEU A 742 14.74 2.47 -19.38
C LEU A 742 15.72 3.38 -20.15
N PHE A 743 15.34 3.89 -21.32
CA PHE A 743 16.25 4.64 -22.21
C PHE A 743 15.75 6.01 -22.65
N THR A 744 14.50 6.38 -22.35
CA THR A 744 13.85 7.57 -22.94
C THR A 744 13.61 8.69 -21.94
N ASN A 745 13.85 8.46 -20.64
CA ASN A 745 13.49 9.36 -19.54
C ASN A 745 12.02 9.86 -19.63
N ARG A 746 11.15 9.06 -20.24
CA ARG A 746 9.70 9.28 -20.41
C ARG A 746 8.92 8.26 -19.60
N HIS A 747 7.66 8.55 -19.35
CA HIS A 747 6.72 7.62 -18.73
C HIS A 747 5.79 7.00 -19.76
N TYR A 748 5.49 5.71 -19.59
CA TYR A 748 4.63 4.93 -20.46
C TYR A 748 3.51 4.28 -19.64
N PRO A 749 2.29 4.19 -20.18
CA PRO A 749 1.17 3.56 -19.49
C PRO A 749 1.44 2.07 -19.26
N ILE A 750 0.98 1.57 -18.12
CA ILE A 750 0.99 0.15 -17.80
C ILE A 750 -0.16 -0.57 -18.53
N ALA A 751 -0.08 -1.90 -18.61
CA ALA A 751 -1.10 -2.70 -19.32
C ALA A 751 -2.52 -2.58 -18.73
N SER A 752 -2.66 -2.20 -17.46
CA SER A 752 -3.94 -2.01 -16.80
C SER A 752 -4.51 -0.59 -16.91
N THR A 753 -3.84 0.34 -17.60
CA THR A 753 -4.40 1.66 -17.89
C THR A 753 -5.69 1.51 -18.69
N PHE A 754 -6.70 2.32 -18.37
CA PHE A 754 -7.94 2.32 -19.12
C PHE A 754 -7.64 2.67 -20.58
N LEU A 755 -7.91 1.73 -21.50
CA LEU A 755 -7.47 1.82 -22.90
C LEU A 755 -7.76 3.18 -23.57
N PRO A 756 -8.96 3.78 -23.39
CA PRO A 756 -9.26 5.10 -23.94
C PRO A 756 -8.34 6.23 -23.47
N PHE A 757 -7.66 6.08 -22.33
CA PHE A 757 -6.77 7.09 -21.75
C PHE A 757 -5.28 6.86 -22.09
N MET A 758 -4.96 5.85 -22.90
CA MET A 758 -3.57 5.56 -23.30
C MET A 758 -2.89 6.74 -24.05
N PRO A 759 -3.53 7.41 -25.04
CA PRO A 759 -2.93 8.58 -25.71
C PRO A 759 -2.58 9.73 -24.75
N GLN A 760 -3.46 9.97 -23.79
CA GLN A 760 -3.37 11.00 -22.75
C GLN A 760 -2.15 10.72 -21.86
N SER A 761 -2.05 9.47 -21.38
CA SER A 761 -0.94 9.02 -20.55
C SER A 761 0.42 9.17 -21.25
N LEU A 762 0.49 8.81 -22.54
CA LEU A 762 1.71 8.95 -23.35
C LEU A 762 2.10 10.42 -23.57
N PHE A 763 1.13 11.30 -23.79
CA PHE A 763 1.38 12.74 -23.95
C PHE A 763 1.95 13.35 -22.66
N MET A 764 1.29 13.11 -21.53
CA MET A 764 1.73 13.62 -20.23
C MET A 764 3.10 13.07 -19.82
N GLY A 765 3.39 11.81 -20.18
CA GLY A 765 4.65 11.13 -19.88
C GLY A 765 5.89 11.69 -20.59
N GLN A 766 5.74 12.75 -21.40
CA GLN A 766 6.84 13.40 -22.12
C GLN A 766 6.72 14.93 -22.23
N TYR A 767 5.58 15.51 -21.86
CA TYR A 767 5.31 16.94 -22.04
C TYR A 767 6.11 17.82 -21.08
N LYS A 768 6.82 18.81 -21.61
CA LYS A 768 7.56 19.81 -20.83
C LYS A 768 7.16 21.21 -21.25
N ASN A 769 7.03 22.11 -20.29
CA ASN A 769 6.83 23.53 -20.53
C ASN A 769 7.45 24.35 -19.39
N SER A 770 8.59 24.97 -19.66
CA SER A 770 9.34 25.74 -18.65
C SER A 770 8.58 26.96 -18.14
N ASN A 771 7.69 27.54 -18.95
CA ASN A 771 6.90 28.72 -18.53
C ASN A 771 5.86 28.37 -17.46
N LEU A 772 5.43 27.10 -17.43
CA LEU A 772 4.48 26.56 -16.46
C LEU A 772 5.18 25.78 -15.33
N GLY A 773 6.51 25.78 -15.27
CA GLY A 773 7.27 24.97 -14.31
C GLY A 773 7.13 23.46 -14.51
N VAL A 774 6.73 23.02 -15.71
CA VAL A 774 6.51 21.61 -16.05
C VAL A 774 7.79 20.99 -16.61
N ASP A 775 8.38 20.08 -15.86
CA ASP A 775 9.59 19.33 -16.23
C ASP A 775 9.40 17.80 -16.14
N ALA A 776 10.50 17.04 -16.12
CA ALA A 776 10.43 15.57 -16.10
C ALA A 776 9.81 14.99 -14.81
N SER A 777 9.73 15.75 -13.72
CA SER A 777 9.05 15.33 -12.48
C SER A 777 7.53 15.19 -12.67
N TRP A 778 6.96 15.85 -13.68
CA TRP A 778 5.54 15.78 -14.02
C TRP A 778 5.17 14.55 -14.87
N PHE A 779 6.14 13.77 -15.35
CA PHE A 779 5.87 12.71 -16.33
C PHE A 779 5.07 11.54 -15.75
N ALA A 780 5.29 11.20 -14.48
CA ALA A 780 4.46 10.22 -13.80
C ALA A 780 3.00 10.70 -13.78
N ASN A 781 2.09 9.85 -14.24
CA ASN A 781 0.67 10.18 -14.32
C ASN A 781 -0.21 8.94 -14.12
N ASP A 782 -1.48 9.20 -13.81
CA ASP A 782 -2.58 8.22 -13.75
C ASP A 782 -3.47 8.28 -15.00
N SER A 783 -2.90 8.66 -16.15
CA SER A 783 -3.55 8.90 -17.45
C SER A 783 -4.43 10.14 -17.59
N VAL A 784 -4.77 10.83 -16.49
CA VAL A 784 -5.53 12.10 -16.54
C VAL A 784 -4.82 13.22 -15.77
N VAL A 785 -4.14 12.90 -14.67
CA VAL A 785 -3.47 13.85 -13.79
C VAL A 785 -2.01 13.42 -13.56
N ASN A 786 -1.10 14.39 -13.54
CA ASN A 786 0.30 14.15 -13.21
C ASN A 786 0.38 13.77 -11.72
N THR A 787 1.05 12.68 -11.38
CA THR A 787 1.14 12.15 -10.01
C THR A 787 1.66 13.18 -9.02
N THR A 788 2.63 14.01 -9.43
CA THR A 788 3.17 15.10 -8.58
C THR A 788 2.11 16.14 -8.19
N SER A 789 1.11 16.36 -9.05
CA SER A 789 0.03 17.31 -8.82
C SER A 789 -0.98 16.85 -7.77
N MET A 790 -0.94 15.56 -7.39
CA MET A 790 -1.91 14.95 -6.48
C MET A 790 -1.55 15.05 -5.00
N VAL A 791 -0.27 15.27 -4.69
CA VAL A 791 0.25 15.22 -3.33
C VAL A 791 -0.37 16.32 -2.48
N ALA A 792 -0.25 17.56 -2.92
CA ALA A 792 -0.81 18.71 -2.25
C ALA A 792 -0.74 19.93 -3.19
N PRO A 793 -1.50 20.98 -2.88
CA PRO A 793 -1.30 22.26 -3.54
C PRO A 793 0.09 22.83 -3.25
N THR A 794 0.76 23.37 -4.27
CA THR A 794 2.14 23.88 -4.17
C THR A 794 2.24 24.94 -3.08
N GLY A 795 3.17 24.74 -2.14
CA GLY A 795 3.40 25.64 -1.02
C GLY A 795 2.51 25.42 0.21
N ALA A 796 1.55 24.48 0.17
CA ALA A 796 0.78 24.10 1.35
C ALA A 796 1.64 23.23 2.31
N PRO A 797 1.47 23.37 3.64
CA PRO A 797 2.11 22.47 4.61
C PRO A 797 1.74 21.01 4.30
N THR A 798 2.74 20.15 4.10
CA THR A 798 2.54 18.78 3.63
C THR A 798 3.54 17.84 4.27
N GLN A 799 3.08 16.64 4.64
CA GLN A 799 3.91 15.53 5.11
C GLN A 799 3.31 14.19 4.65
N ASP A 800 4.11 13.13 4.64
CA ASP A 800 3.56 11.78 4.51
C ASP A 800 2.83 11.38 5.81
N TYR A 801 1.73 10.63 5.67
CA TYR A 801 0.91 10.24 6.81
C TYR A 801 1.65 9.25 7.72
N GLY A 802 1.93 9.67 8.95
CA GLY A 802 2.64 8.89 9.97
C GLY A 802 1.76 8.22 11.03
N GLY A 803 0.46 8.04 10.77
CA GLY A 803 -0.50 7.44 11.71
C GLY A 803 -1.35 8.43 12.51
N PHE A 804 -0.86 9.64 12.75
CA PHE A 804 -1.59 10.70 13.45
C PHE A 804 -1.86 11.91 12.54
N PRO A 805 -3.13 12.20 12.19
CA PRO A 805 -3.47 13.38 11.40
C PRO A 805 -3.18 14.68 12.17
N ILE A 806 -2.47 15.60 11.52
CA ILE A 806 -2.25 16.97 12.02
C ILE A 806 -3.20 17.91 11.26
N PRO A 807 -4.05 18.70 11.95
CA PRO A 807 -4.94 19.65 11.29
C PRO A 807 -4.13 20.82 10.71
N GLY A 808 -4.60 21.41 9.62
CA GLY A 808 -3.89 22.45 8.87
C GLY A 808 -2.77 21.95 7.95
N VAL A 809 -2.47 20.65 7.94
CA VAL A 809 -1.39 20.03 7.17
C VAL A 809 -1.96 18.94 6.25
N TRP A 810 -1.52 18.92 4.99
CA TRP A 810 -1.80 17.83 4.06
C TRP A 810 -1.05 16.57 4.47
N GLN A 811 -1.82 15.52 4.79
CA GLN A 811 -1.34 14.18 5.08
C GLN A 811 -1.38 13.37 3.78
N HIS A 812 -0.23 13.19 3.15
CA HIS A 812 -0.12 12.36 1.96
C HIS A 812 -0.17 10.88 2.36
N MET A 813 -1.27 10.22 1.99
CA MET A 813 -1.60 8.84 2.34
C MET A 813 -0.85 7.80 1.49
N GLY A 814 0.15 8.26 0.74
CA GLY A 814 0.96 7.46 -0.16
C GLY A 814 0.41 7.38 -1.58
N LYS A 815 1.26 6.80 -2.44
CA LYS A 815 1.01 6.64 -3.87
C LYS A 815 0.53 5.23 -4.20
N LYS A 816 -0.64 5.10 -4.82
CA LYS A 816 -1.11 3.83 -5.38
C LYS A 816 -0.49 3.59 -6.76
N SER A 817 0.62 2.86 -6.75
CA SER A 817 1.26 2.40 -7.99
C SER A 817 0.40 1.33 -8.67
N GLY A 818 0.21 1.43 -9.98
CA GLY A 818 -0.61 0.49 -10.73
C GLY A 818 -2.10 0.85 -10.82
N TRP A 819 -2.49 2.02 -10.31
CA TRP A 819 -3.86 2.52 -10.30
C TRP A 819 -4.01 3.66 -11.30
N ASP A 820 -4.98 3.50 -12.20
CA ASP A 820 -5.41 4.50 -13.17
C ASP A 820 -6.44 5.49 -12.59
N HIS A 821 -6.67 6.62 -13.25
CA HIS A 821 -7.58 7.66 -12.77
C HIS A 821 -9.00 7.14 -12.49
N VAL A 822 -9.48 6.16 -13.26
CA VAL A 822 -10.81 5.57 -13.07
C VAL A 822 -10.81 4.39 -12.10
N ASP A 823 -9.65 3.77 -11.84
CA ASP A 823 -9.53 2.63 -10.92
C ASP A 823 -9.99 3.02 -9.51
N VAL A 824 -9.60 4.21 -9.03
CA VAL A 824 -9.95 4.70 -7.69
C VAL A 824 -11.45 4.93 -7.51
N THR A 825 -12.19 5.10 -8.60
CA THR A 825 -13.66 5.20 -8.56
C THR A 825 -14.36 3.85 -8.70
N GLY A 826 -13.61 2.76 -8.93
CA GLY A 826 -14.16 1.42 -9.18
C GLY A 826 -14.67 1.21 -10.60
N MET A 827 -14.57 2.23 -11.46
CA MET A 827 -14.97 2.16 -12.86
C MET A 827 -13.94 1.40 -13.70
N PHE A 828 -14.43 0.50 -14.56
CA PHE A 828 -13.62 -0.25 -15.52
C PHE A 828 -12.44 -1.04 -14.92
N THR A 829 -12.53 -1.38 -13.63
CA THR A 829 -11.47 -2.06 -12.89
C THR A 829 -11.93 -3.34 -12.21
N LEU A 830 -10.98 -4.27 -12.04
CA LEU A 830 -11.15 -5.47 -11.21
C LEU A 830 -10.73 -5.23 -9.77
N LYS A 831 -10.08 -4.10 -9.47
CA LYS A 831 -9.66 -3.73 -8.12
C LYS A 831 -10.88 -3.47 -7.25
N ASP A 832 -10.83 -3.96 -6.02
CA ASP A 832 -11.82 -3.60 -5.00
C ASP A 832 -11.37 -2.32 -4.29
N ILE A 833 -12.16 -1.26 -4.44
CA ILE A 833 -11.88 0.05 -3.83
C ILE A 833 -12.41 0.14 -2.40
N ASN A 834 -13.34 -0.75 -2.03
CA ASN A 834 -14.05 -0.67 -0.76
C ASN A 834 -13.12 -0.68 0.46
N PRO A 835 -12.07 -1.52 0.54
CA PRO A 835 -11.15 -1.49 1.67
C PRO A 835 -10.40 -0.17 1.79
N MET A 836 -10.02 0.47 0.68
CA MET A 836 -9.34 1.76 0.69
C MET A 836 -10.23 2.83 1.33
N TYR A 837 -11.47 2.94 0.86
CA TYR A 837 -12.40 3.96 1.36
C TYR A 837 -12.90 3.67 2.77
N LEU A 838 -13.15 2.40 3.13
CA LEU A 838 -13.53 2.04 4.50
C LEU A 838 -12.42 2.40 5.48
N ASN A 839 -11.20 1.92 5.25
CA ASN A 839 -10.06 2.21 6.13
C ASN A 839 -9.82 3.71 6.26
N HIS A 840 -9.99 4.46 5.17
CA HIS A 840 -9.86 5.91 5.22
C HIS A 840 -10.99 6.56 6.02
N VAL A 841 -12.25 6.15 5.83
CA VAL A 841 -13.38 6.67 6.60
C VAL A 841 -13.21 6.37 8.10
N GLU A 842 -12.66 5.22 8.49
CA GLU A 842 -12.32 4.96 9.90
C GLU A 842 -11.33 5.98 10.47
N ILE A 843 -10.31 6.38 9.69
CA ILE A 843 -9.40 7.47 10.08
C ILE A 843 -10.15 8.79 10.22
N LEU A 844 -11.13 9.06 9.35
CA LEU A 844 -11.94 10.29 9.44
C LEU A 844 -12.81 10.31 10.70
N LYS A 845 -13.35 9.15 11.09
CA LYS A 845 -14.21 8.99 12.26
C LYS A 845 -13.48 9.12 13.59
N SER A 846 -12.17 8.86 13.59
CA SER A 846 -11.32 9.08 14.77
C SER A 846 -10.88 10.54 14.96
N LEU A 847 -11.30 11.46 14.08
CA LEU A 847 -10.91 12.87 14.18
C LEU A 847 -11.72 13.61 15.26
N ASN A 848 -11.01 14.38 16.08
CA ASN A 848 -11.59 15.27 17.11
C ASN A 848 -12.13 16.58 16.53
#